data_AF-A0A2V7V272-F1
#
_entry.id   AF-A0A2V7V272-F1
#
_cell.length_a   1.000
_cell.length_b   1.000
_cell.length_c   1.000
_cell.angle_alpha   90.00
_cell.angle_beta   90.00
_cell.angle_gamma   90.00
#
_symmetry.space_group_name_H-M   'P 1'
#
loop_
_entity.id
_entity.type
_entity.pdbx_description
1 polymer ?
#
loop_
_entity_poly.entity_id
_entity_poly.type
_entity_poly.pdbx_seq_one_letter_code
_entity_poly.pdbx_strand_id
1 'polypeptide(L)'
;MATPAPERVFALWVADGKVLALGETGTWEGAVEGWRHFDGPPAGRFDSGSIGHGPEGPILYGTTRTAWKGRELAGGIHVSEDGGRTWRAANGGLGEALQQAGEGEPPELHAISASARHGLTAYAGFRRLRLGDGPAGLFNGVAKTEDGGKAWRIVHRESNGPAENMTGSWIEERARQMGRDIWYDAPYDIAAAPGDPDICYVTDLFRTYRTLDGGKTWAQVHSAPRAGAWTTRGLDVTSSYGVHFDPFDPRRIFITYTDIGLFRSEDGCESWIGSTVGIPNAWRNTTYWVAFDPDVRGRMWGAFSGTHDLPRPKMWRRTDPDTYKGGVGTSTDGGRSWTLSNAGMAETAVTHVLLDPTSPPGSRTLYACGFGHGLYKSTDDGRTWALKNAGLTQRQPFAWRIARAGDGTLYLVVARRSERGCIGDDGDGALYRSTDRAEHWTRMELPPGTNGPNALTVDPTDAKRLYLSAWGVAGREDDTGGGIFVSTNAGATWRNVLPRSQHVYDVTFDPRRPATLYACGFDQAAWRSTDRGETWSRIRGFNFKWGHRVIPDPADRERIYVTTFGGSVWHGPAAGDPRAAEDRGAAPLAPAPPTEGRESRLEKLVEANIRGVHAYQVLLARQSGKGDPGCYGAGGLGEADLKALVAHQSALLGSDLGAVKAWVEGRSSAFDPARDVQPLLAAPLGLDSRLPVEVFTRDLAARTRAPRVRLRSIANLYQTILEVERDGDLLQDEFAFDIALGLPVYVRQLGLPGTDADFLAVGRGLEPLACASPVGTSAAEWQIAGRKVWNWGEKKLHVRDEQVVARELMQEPEVHAFLPRLRGIAPERVAVIGHSFTMGRHWSSPGSFVTISTAVLQQENPNVQVRQFQGGGLTASRALKSFYADAKAWKPDLVLLVVLTRTDDDLKALDTLVRGFAESGATVYMFDAVHDPEEAAKLVRQQDVVRQAGGALIEVAPLLASAPDRDRFVCLDGIHMTEPYHRLMAKEWLKLLAGVRGPKLVG
;
A
#
# COMPACT_ATOMS: atom_id res chain seq x y z
N MET A 1 -8.06 27.97 33.12
CA MET A 1 -9.24 27.47 32.38
C MET A 1 -9.01 25.99 32.15
N ALA A 2 -10.03 25.14 32.26
CA ALA A 2 -9.89 23.74 31.86
C ALA A 2 -9.73 23.69 30.34
N THR A 3 -8.82 22.84 29.85
CA THR A 3 -8.72 22.53 28.41
C THR A 3 -10.05 21.94 27.97
N PRO A 4 -10.69 22.43 26.89
CA PRO A 4 -11.92 21.81 26.40
C PRO A 4 -11.65 20.34 26.05
N ALA A 5 -12.61 19.47 26.36
CA ALA A 5 -12.50 18.05 26.02
C ALA A 5 -12.39 17.89 24.49
N PRO A 6 -11.55 16.98 23.98
CA PRO A 6 -11.43 16.76 22.55
C PRO A 6 -12.77 16.34 21.94
N GLU A 7 -13.10 16.94 20.80
CA GLU A 7 -14.33 16.69 20.07
C GLU A 7 -14.07 15.73 18.90
N ARG A 8 -15.02 14.82 18.62
CA ARG A 8 -14.98 13.96 17.43
C ARG A 8 -15.42 14.78 16.21
N VAL A 9 -14.61 14.78 15.17
CA VAL A 9 -14.92 15.36 13.85
C VAL A 9 -15.37 14.25 12.92
N PHE A 10 -16.52 14.42 12.27
CA PHE A 10 -17.10 13.46 11.33
C PHE A 10 -16.60 13.67 9.91
N ALA A 11 -16.52 14.93 9.48
CA ALA A 11 -16.20 15.29 8.11
C ALA A 11 -15.50 16.64 8.04
N LEU A 12 -14.64 16.77 7.03
CA LEU A 12 -13.91 18.00 6.70
C LEU A 12 -14.29 18.44 5.29
N TRP A 13 -14.34 19.75 5.11
CA TRP A 13 -14.55 20.41 3.83
C TRP A 13 -13.56 21.56 3.69
N VAL A 14 -12.97 21.73 2.51
CA VAL A 14 -11.96 22.77 2.25
C VAL A 14 -12.34 23.55 1.00
N ALA A 15 -12.47 24.87 1.14
CA ALA A 15 -12.72 25.80 0.04
C ALA A 15 -12.03 27.15 0.35
N ASP A 16 -11.44 27.77 -0.66
CA ASP A 16 -10.88 29.15 -0.59
C ASP A 16 -9.95 29.43 0.61
N GLY A 17 -9.11 28.44 0.96
CA GLY A 17 -8.17 28.54 2.08
C GLY A 17 -8.79 28.39 3.48
N LYS A 18 -10.11 28.14 3.56
CA LYS A 18 -10.84 27.84 4.80
C LYS A 18 -11.13 26.35 4.92
N VAL A 19 -11.18 25.89 6.16
CA VAL A 19 -11.62 24.54 6.56
C VAL A 19 -12.93 24.67 7.31
N LEU A 20 -13.93 23.90 6.88
CA LEU A 20 -15.15 23.60 7.64
C LEU A 20 -15.01 22.19 8.21
N ALA A 21 -15.23 22.04 9.52
CA ALA A 21 -15.21 20.75 10.20
C ALA A 21 -16.54 20.51 10.91
N LEU A 22 -17.24 19.45 10.53
CA LEU A 22 -18.48 19.01 11.19
C LEU A 22 -18.11 18.14 12.40
N GLY A 23 -18.38 18.63 13.59
CA GLY A 23 -18.10 17.97 14.87
C GLY A 23 -19.36 17.49 15.58
N GLU A 24 -19.21 17.01 16.82
CA GLU A 24 -20.32 16.61 17.69
C GLU A 24 -21.18 17.76 18.19
N THR A 25 -20.61 18.95 18.41
CA THR A 25 -21.33 20.09 18.99
C THR A 25 -21.81 21.11 17.97
N GLY A 26 -21.46 20.94 16.70
CA GLY A 26 -21.78 21.90 15.65
C GLY A 26 -20.78 21.88 14.50
N THR A 27 -20.53 23.04 13.91
CA THR A 27 -19.56 23.19 12.81
C THR A 27 -18.50 24.23 13.15
N TRP A 28 -17.25 23.91 12.88
CA TRP A 28 -16.12 24.80 13.04
C TRP A 28 -15.66 25.34 11.68
N GLU A 29 -15.64 26.66 11.51
CA GLU A 29 -15.08 27.35 10.34
C GLU A 29 -13.75 28.00 10.73
N GLY A 30 -12.66 27.70 10.04
CA GLY A 30 -11.36 28.26 10.39
C GLY A 30 -10.31 28.25 9.28
N ALA A 31 -9.22 28.94 9.57
CA ALA A 31 -7.99 28.98 8.76
C ALA A 31 -6.79 28.98 9.72
N VAL A 32 -5.57 29.12 9.18
CA VAL A 32 -4.32 29.12 9.97
C VAL A 32 -4.33 30.19 11.08
N GLU A 33 -5.06 31.29 10.89
CA GLU A 33 -5.12 32.44 11.80
C GLU A 33 -6.21 32.34 12.89
N GLY A 34 -7.13 31.36 12.83
CA GLY A 34 -8.18 31.20 13.84
C GLY A 34 -9.38 30.35 13.41
N TRP A 35 -10.19 29.97 14.41
CA TRP A 35 -11.39 29.13 14.25
C TRP A 35 -12.61 29.75 14.95
N ARG A 36 -13.79 29.52 14.37
CA ARG A 36 -15.10 29.93 14.88
C ARG A 36 -16.04 28.73 14.96
N HIS A 37 -16.71 28.54 16.09
CA HIS A 37 -17.78 27.56 16.25
C HIS A 37 -19.14 28.14 15.86
N PHE A 38 -19.98 27.30 15.25
CA PHE A 38 -21.42 27.50 15.09
C PHE A 38 -22.12 26.30 15.72
N ASP A 39 -23.02 26.56 16.68
CA ASP A 39 -23.65 25.50 17.46
C ASP A 39 -24.57 24.60 16.61
N GLY A 40 -24.60 23.33 16.94
CA GLY A 40 -25.50 22.33 16.35
C GLY A 40 -26.97 22.51 16.78
N PRO A 41 -27.87 21.64 16.30
CA PRO A 41 -29.29 21.72 16.59
C PRO A 41 -29.58 21.54 18.10
N PRO A 42 -30.63 22.17 18.65
CA PRO A 42 -30.94 22.12 20.09
C PRO A 42 -31.23 20.70 20.67
N ALA A 43 -31.32 19.68 19.82
CA ALA A 43 -31.66 18.31 20.21
C ALA A 43 -30.50 17.52 20.84
N GLY A 44 -29.27 18.02 20.79
CA GLY A 44 -28.11 17.41 21.43
C GLY A 44 -26.89 17.34 20.51
N ARG A 45 -25.89 16.54 20.93
CA ARG A 45 -24.71 16.26 20.10
C ARG A 45 -25.07 15.39 18.90
N PHE A 46 -24.34 15.58 17.81
CA PHE A 46 -24.38 14.66 16.67
C PHE A 46 -23.72 13.31 17.03
N ASP A 47 -24.40 12.22 16.67
CA ASP A 47 -23.91 10.84 16.79
C ASP A 47 -23.15 10.41 15.53
N SER A 48 -23.57 10.92 14.35
CA SER A 48 -22.89 10.82 13.04
C SER A 48 -23.11 12.08 12.19
N GLY A 49 -22.30 12.27 11.13
CA GLY A 49 -22.42 13.40 10.22
C GLY A 49 -21.68 13.23 8.89
N SER A 50 -22.11 13.96 7.86
CA SER A 50 -21.57 13.88 6.48
C SER A 50 -21.73 15.22 5.74
N ILE A 51 -20.92 15.46 4.70
CA ILE A 51 -20.94 16.70 3.91
C ILE A 51 -20.92 16.35 2.42
N GLY A 52 -21.74 17.01 1.62
CA GLY A 52 -21.74 16.93 0.17
C GLY A 52 -21.80 18.30 -0.52
N HIS A 53 -21.37 18.37 -1.77
CA HIS A 53 -21.42 19.56 -2.62
C HIS A 53 -22.86 19.81 -3.08
N GLY A 54 -23.45 20.91 -2.59
CA GLY A 54 -24.73 21.43 -3.07
C GLY A 54 -24.56 22.53 -4.13
N PRO A 55 -25.67 23.06 -4.68
CA PRO A 55 -25.63 24.08 -5.73
C PRO A 55 -25.07 25.44 -5.28
N GLU A 56 -25.30 25.81 -4.01
CA GLU A 56 -24.94 27.13 -3.45
C GLU A 56 -23.81 27.05 -2.39
N GLY A 57 -23.36 25.84 -2.04
CA GLY A 57 -22.40 25.62 -0.96
C GLY A 57 -22.38 24.16 -0.47
N PRO A 58 -21.65 23.86 0.62
CA PRO A 58 -21.71 22.56 1.27
C PRO A 58 -23.07 22.30 1.92
N ILE A 59 -23.63 21.12 1.68
CA ILE A 59 -24.80 20.60 2.39
C ILE A 59 -24.28 19.64 3.47
N LEU A 60 -24.55 19.97 4.73
CA LEU A 60 -24.14 19.19 5.89
C LEU A 60 -25.34 18.40 6.40
N TYR A 61 -25.12 17.13 6.69
CA TYR A 61 -26.09 16.22 7.32
C TYR A 61 -25.54 15.79 8.67
N GLY A 62 -26.40 15.73 9.69
CA GLY A 62 -26.04 15.18 11.00
C GLY A 62 -27.22 14.47 11.64
N THR A 63 -26.93 13.42 12.39
CA THR A 63 -27.92 12.66 13.17
C THR A 63 -27.74 12.89 14.65
N THR A 64 -28.82 13.08 15.40
CA THR A 64 -28.81 13.17 16.87
C THR A 64 -29.73 12.13 17.47
N ARG A 65 -29.39 11.59 18.63
CA ARG A 65 -30.24 10.71 19.44
C ARG A 65 -31.71 11.15 19.44
N THR A 66 -32.58 10.18 19.21
CA THR A 66 -34.02 10.37 19.15
C THR A 66 -34.68 10.22 20.53
N ALA A 67 -35.75 10.96 20.76
CA ALA A 67 -36.57 10.89 21.97
C ALA A 67 -38.05 11.19 21.64
N TRP A 68 -38.99 10.54 22.31
CA TRP A 68 -40.39 10.94 22.22
C TRP A 68 -40.66 12.19 23.06
N LYS A 69 -41.23 13.22 22.43
CA LYS A 69 -41.76 14.42 23.10
C LYS A 69 -43.28 14.44 22.88
N GLY A 70 -44.00 13.69 23.70
CA GLY A 70 -45.41 13.38 23.44
C GLY A 70 -45.52 12.47 22.21
N ARG A 71 -46.26 12.91 21.18
CA ARG A 71 -46.39 12.20 19.89
C ARG A 71 -45.44 12.73 18.80
N GLU A 72 -44.45 13.54 19.16
CA GLU A 72 -43.43 14.03 18.21
C GLU A 72 -42.08 13.37 18.47
N LEU A 73 -41.35 13.07 17.39
CA LEU A 73 -39.96 12.60 17.47
C LEU A 73 -39.03 13.81 17.58
N ALA A 74 -38.45 14.02 18.76
CA ALA A 74 -37.33 14.93 18.95
C ALA A 74 -36.01 14.24 18.53
N GLY A 75 -35.07 15.02 18.02
CA GLY A 75 -33.82 14.49 17.46
C GLY A 75 -33.98 13.92 16.05
N GLY A 76 -33.13 12.97 15.65
CA GLY A 76 -33.12 12.38 14.31
C GLY A 76 -32.18 13.12 13.36
N ILE A 77 -32.56 13.22 12.08
CA ILE A 77 -31.74 13.80 11.01
C ILE A 77 -31.92 15.31 10.98
N HIS A 78 -30.82 16.05 10.82
CA HIS A 78 -30.78 17.49 10.60
C HIS A 78 -29.93 17.82 9.37
N VAL A 79 -30.29 18.88 8.66
CA VAL A 79 -29.58 19.36 7.47
C VAL A 79 -29.27 20.85 7.62
N SER A 80 -28.09 21.25 7.17
CA SER A 80 -27.68 22.64 7.00
C SER A 80 -27.24 22.88 5.56
N GLU A 81 -27.74 23.95 4.95
CA GLU A 81 -27.43 24.37 3.57
C GLU A 81 -26.54 25.65 3.57
N ASP A 82 -26.16 26.17 4.74
CA ASP A 82 -25.45 27.46 4.93
C ASP A 82 -24.05 27.32 5.57
N GLY A 83 -23.47 26.11 5.53
CA GLY A 83 -22.17 25.81 6.13
C GLY A 83 -22.21 25.54 7.64
N GLY A 84 -23.34 25.06 8.17
CA GLY A 84 -23.51 24.69 9.58
C GLY A 84 -23.91 25.85 10.50
N ARG A 85 -24.33 26.99 9.94
CA ARG A 85 -24.72 28.20 10.72
C ARG A 85 -26.16 28.11 11.20
N THR A 86 -27.03 27.46 10.44
CA THR A 86 -28.39 27.09 10.84
C THR A 86 -28.68 25.64 10.46
N TRP A 87 -29.57 25.00 11.23
CA TRP A 87 -29.93 23.59 11.08
C TRP A 87 -31.45 23.42 11.03
N ARG A 88 -31.93 22.65 10.05
CA ARG A 88 -33.34 22.26 9.89
C ARG A 88 -33.52 20.78 10.23
N ALA A 89 -34.56 20.47 11.00
CA ALA A 89 -34.99 19.09 11.21
C ALA A 89 -35.44 18.45 9.87
N ALA A 90 -34.91 17.28 9.57
CA ALA A 90 -35.00 16.62 8.27
C ALA A 90 -35.52 15.18 8.36
N ASN A 91 -36.33 14.88 9.39
CA ASN A 91 -37.08 13.62 9.53
C ASN A 91 -38.29 13.52 8.57
N GLY A 92 -38.68 14.64 7.94
CA GLY A 92 -39.85 14.74 7.07
C GLY A 92 -39.72 13.83 5.84
N GLY A 93 -40.83 13.20 5.45
CA GLY A 93 -40.86 12.25 4.32
C GLY A 93 -40.79 10.77 4.72
N LEU A 94 -40.34 10.43 5.93
CA LEU A 94 -40.46 9.05 6.47
C LEU A 94 -41.94 8.61 6.71
N GLY A 95 -42.88 9.54 6.49
CA GLY A 95 -44.19 9.28 5.86
C GLY A 95 -45.21 8.49 6.67
N GLU A 96 -45.02 7.18 6.73
CA GLU A 96 -45.91 6.22 7.40
C GLU A 96 -45.39 5.87 8.79
N ALA A 97 -44.06 5.86 8.98
CA ALA A 97 -43.45 5.34 10.21
C ALA A 97 -43.64 6.21 11.45
N LEU A 98 -43.88 7.51 11.25
CA LEU A 98 -44.13 8.48 12.32
C LEU A 98 -45.63 8.60 12.64
N GLN A 99 -46.51 7.86 11.97
CA GLN A 99 -47.96 7.93 12.22
C GLN A 99 -48.38 7.23 13.52
N GLN A 100 -47.58 6.27 14.01
CA GLN A 100 -47.75 5.61 15.33
C GLN A 100 -46.77 6.18 16.38
N ALA A 101 -46.49 7.49 16.33
CA ALA A 101 -45.52 8.14 17.21
C ALA A 101 -45.97 8.22 18.68
N GLY A 102 -45.03 7.98 19.59
CA GLY A 102 -45.24 7.98 21.05
C GLY A 102 -45.51 6.61 21.67
N GLU A 103 -45.51 5.52 20.90
CA GLU A 103 -45.65 4.14 21.42
C GLU A 103 -44.32 3.36 21.36
N GLY A 104 -43.95 2.75 22.49
CA GLY A 104 -42.66 2.06 22.65
C GLY A 104 -41.46 3.03 22.71
N GLU A 105 -40.25 2.51 22.61
CA GLU A 105 -39.03 3.34 22.51
C GLU A 105 -38.85 3.86 21.08
N PRO A 106 -38.36 5.10 20.89
CA PRO A 106 -38.32 5.78 19.60
C PRO A 106 -37.40 5.08 18.59
N PRO A 107 -37.64 5.20 17.27
CA PRO A 107 -36.73 4.71 16.24
C PRO A 107 -35.39 5.45 16.30
N GLU A 108 -34.28 4.77 16.07
CA GLU A 108 -32.95 5.39 16.00
C GLU A 108 -32.59 5.71 14.55
N LEU A 109 -31.96 6.86 14.31
CA LEU A 109 -31.42 7.27 13.02
C LEU A 109 -29.93 7.56 13.25
N HIS A 110 -29.04 6.65 12.81
CA HIS A 110 -27.62 6.63 13.22
C HIS A 110 -26.68 7.04 12.09
N ALA A 111 -26.32 6.09 11.22
CA ALA A 111 -25.38 6.33 10.13
C ALA A 111 -26.01 7.25 9.07
N ILE A 112 -25.27 8.25 8.59
CA ILE A 112 -25.71 9.13 7.51
C ILE A 112 -24.56 9.45 6.56
N SER A 113 -24.83 9.44 5.26
CA SER A 113 -23.80 9.55 4.22
C SER A 113 -24.32 10.30 3.00
N ALA A 114 -23.74 11.46 2.71
CA ALA A 114 -24.04 12.24 1.49
C ALA A 114 -23.12 11.81 0.34
N SER A 115 -23.63 11.80 -0.89
CA SER A 115 -22.76 11.66 -2.07
C SER A 115 -21.96 12.95 -2.25
N ALA A 116 -20.63 12.87 -2.17
CA ALA A 116 -19.79 14.06 -2.10
C ALA A 116 -20.04 15.04 -3.25
N ARG A 117 -20.14 14.61 -4.51
CA ARG A 117 -20.41 15.51 -5.66
C ARG A 117 -21.89 15.77 -5.93
N HIS A 118 -22.80 15.14 -5.19
CA HIS A 118 -24.25 15.26 -5.36
C HIS A 118 -24.92 15.44 -3.99
N GLY A 119 -24.57 16.51 -3.28
CA GLY A 119 -24.90 16.71 -1.86
C GLY A 119 -26.37 16.78 -1.50
N LEU A 120 -27.28 16.91 -2.48
CA LEU A 120 -28.73 16.74 -2.26
C LEU A 120 -29.14 15.27 -2.05
N THR A 121 -28.28 14.32 -2.46
CA THR A 121 -28.51 12.89 -2.25
C THR A 121 -27.72 12.37 -1.06
N ALA A 122 -28.43 11.75 -0.11
CA ALA A 122 -27.85 11.10 1.04
C ALA A 122 -28.62 9.83 1.42
N TYR A 123 -27.95 8.94 2.15
CA TYR A 123 -28.51 7.72 2.72
C TYR A 123 -28.45 7.79 4.25
N ALA A 124 -29.49 7.32 4.92
CA ALA A 124 -29.59 7.29 6.38
C ALA A 124 -30.03 5.91 6.87
N GLY A 125 -29.32 5.38 7.86
CA GLY A 125 -29.60 4.10 8.51
C GLY A 125 -30.58 4.25 9.66
N PHE A 126 -31.55 3.34 9.76
CA PHE A 126 -32.55 3.35 10.82
C PHE A 126 -32.65 2.02 11.57
N ARG A 127 -32.96 2.10 12.88
CA ARG A 127 -33.28 0.96 13.76
C ARG A 127 -34.68 1.13 14.36
N ARG A 128 -35.43 0.04 14.52
CA ARG A 128 -36.76 -0.02 15.16
C ARG A 128 -37.77 0.96 14.54
N LEU A 129 -37.68 1.20 13.23
CA LEU A 129 -38.64 2.02 12.49
C LEU A 129 -39.92 1.20 12.26
N ARG A 130 -41.05 1.70 12.73
CA ARG A 130 -42.34 1.00 12.64
C ARG A 130 -42.95 1.18 11.26
N LEU A 131 -43.19 0.10 10.52
CA LEU A 131 -43.77 0.11 9.16
C LEU A 131 -45.01 -0.81 9.04
N GLY A 132 -45.56 -1.22 10.17
CA GLY A 132 -46.74 -2.08 10.27
C GLY A 132 -47.12 -2.36 11.73
N ASP A 133 -48.18 -3.13 11.91
CA ASP A 133 -48.77 -3.38 13.23
C ASP A 133 -48.06 -4.49 14.03
N GLY A 134 -48.13 -4.37 15.36
CA GLY A 134 -47.57 -5.34 16.31
C GLY A 134 -46.04 -5.42 16.33
N PRO A 135 -45.45 -6.36 17.10
CA PRO A 135 -43.98 -6.46 17.23
C PRO A 135 -43.24 -6.78 15.92
N ALA A 136 -43.88 -7.50 15.00
CA ALA A 136 -43.31 -7.83 13.69
C ALA A 136 -43.27 -6.63 12.71
N GLY A 137 -43.96 -5.53 13.02
CA GLY A 137 -43.95 -4.30 12.25
C GLY A 137 -42.74 -3.37 12.51
N LEU A 138 -41.77 -3.79 13.33
CA LEU A 138 -40.51 -3.06 13.54
C LEU A 138 -39.45 -3.51 12.53
N PHE A 139 -38.85 -2.55 11.84
CA PHE A 139 -37.83 -2.79 10.82
C PHE A 139 -36.54 -2.01 11.10
N ASN A 140 -35.44 -2.58 10.63
CA ASN A 140 -34.14 -1.95 10.52
C ASN A 140 -33.79 -1.81 9.04
N GLY A 141 -33.02 -0.80 8.64
CA GLY A 141 -32.77 -0.59 7.20
C GLY A 141 -32.19 0.77 6.82
N VAL A 142 -32.41 1.15 5.56
CA VAL A 142 -31.82 2.34 4.92
C VAL A 142 -32.90 3.15 4.22
N ALA A 143 -32.86 4.46 4.40
CA ALA A 143 -33.61 5.43 3.62
C ALA A 143 -32.67 6.27 2.73
N LYS A 144 -33.16 6.76 1.58
CA LYS A 144 -32.46 7.66 0.65
C LYS A 144 -33.26 8.96 0.50
N THR A 145 -32.57 10.10 0.52
CA THR A 145 -33.08 11.40 0.04
C THR A 145 -32.39 11.76 -1.27
N GLU A 146 -33.07 12.53 -2.13
CA GLU A 146 -32.55 13.04 -3.40
C GLU A 146 -32.71 14.58 -3.48
N ASP A 147 -33.20 15.23 -2.40
CA ASP A 147 -33.65 16.64 -2.38
C ASP A 147 -33.14 17.49 -1.19
N GLY A 148 -32.12 17.01 -0.47
CA GLY A 148 -31.57 17.69 0.71
C GLY A 148 -32.31 17.36 2.02
N GLY A 149 -32.84 16.14 2.15
CA GLY A 149 -33.60 15.71 3.33
C GLY A 149 -34.90 16.49 3.50
N LYS A 150 -35.61 16.76 2.39
CA LYS A 150 -36.99 17.28 2.39
C LYS A 150 -37.97 16.11 2.25
N ALA A 151 -37.59 15.06 1.52
CA ALA A 151 -38.24 13.76 1.50
C ALA A 151 -37.23 12.59 1.64
N TRP A 152 -37.68 11.48 2.23
CA TRP A 152 -36.92 10.25 2.41
C TRP A 152 -37.73 9.04 1.92
N ARG A 153 -37.13 8.22 1.05
CA ARG A 153 -37.68 6.94 0.58
C ARG A 153 -36.98 5.80 1.28
N ILE A 154 -37.72 4.87 1.88
CA ILE A 154 -37.14 3.62 2.41
C ILE A 154 -36.72 2.75 1.21
N VAL A 155 -35.44 2.37 1.18
CA VAL A 155 -34.81 1.63 0.06
C VAL A 155 -34.25 0.27 0.48
N HIS A 156 -34.10 0.04 1.79
CA HIS A 156 -33.80 -1.28 2.37
C HIS A 156 -34.58 -1.41 3.69
N ARG A 157 -35.17 -2.57 3.97
CA ARG A 157 -35.81 -2.87 5.27
C ARG A 157 -35.85 -4.37 5.57
N GLU A 158 -35.52 -4.73 6.80
CA GLU A 158 -35.47 -6.11 7.31
C GLU A 158 -35.97 -6.17 8.75
N SER A 159 -36.41 -7.36 9.18
CA SER A 159 -36.84 -7.61 10.56
C SER A 159 -36.34 -8.98 11.03
N ASN A 160 -37.20 -10.00 11.08
CA ASN A 160 -36.86 -11.39 11.35
C ASN A 160 -36.69 -12.25 10.07
N GLY A 161 -36.81 -11.62 8.90
CA GLY A 161 -36.58 -12.19 7.58
C GLY A 161 -35.77 -11.25 6.69
N PRO A 162 -35.05 -11.79 5.70
CA PRO A 162 -34.23 -10.99 4.78
C PRO A 162 -35.09 -10.13 3.86
N ALA A 163 -34.52 -9.02 3.38
CA ALA A 163 -35.24 -8.11 2.48
C ALA A 163 -35.56 -8.77 1.14
N GLU A 164 -36.72 -8.45 0.58
CA GLU A 164 -37.16 -8.95 -0.73
C GLU A 164 -36.24 -8.47 -1.86
N ASN A 165 -35.63 -7.28 -1.71
CA ASN A 165 -34.69 -6.71 -2.67
C ASN A 165 -33.21 -7.01 -2.37
N MET A 166 -32.91 -7.98 -1.49
CA MET A 166 -31.54 -8.41 -1.15
C MET A 166 -31.13 -9.72 -1.83
N THR A 167 -30.06 -9.67 -2.62
CA THR A 167 -29.31 -10.86 -3.03
C THR A 167 -28.36 -11.27 -1.90
N GLY A 168 -28.78 -12.27 -1.12
CA GLY A 168 -28.11 -12.70 0.11
C GLY A 168 -26.94 -13.69 -0.05
N SER A 169 -26.60 -14.30 1.08
CA SER A 169 -25.48 -15.22 1.32
C SER A 169 -25.95 -16.49 2.06
N TRP A 170 -24.97 -17.29 2.51
CA TRP A 170 -25.16 -18.34 3.51
C TRP A 170 -25.92 -17.88 4.78
N ILE A 171 -25.87 -16.59 5.11
CA ILE A 171 -26.54 -16.01 6.28
C ILE A 171 -28.06 -15.98 6.05
N GLU A 172 -28.51 -15.48 4.90
CA GLU A 172 -29.92 -15.45 4.51
C GLU A 172 -30.49 -16.86 4.25
N GLU A 173 -29.67 -17.80 3.79
CA GLU A 173 -30.04 -19.22 3.75
C GLU A 173 -30.24 -19.80 5.15
N ARG A 174 -29.29 -19.54 6.07
CA ARG A 174 -29.35 -19.98 7.47
C ARG A 174 -30.53 -19.37 8.22
N ALA A 175 -30.86 -18.10 7.97
CA ALA A 175 -32.01 -17.43 8.56
C ALA A 175 -33.33 -18.13 8.22
N ARG A 176 -33.51 -18.49 6.94
CA ARG A 176 -34.72 -19.20 6.47
C ARG A 176 -34.88 -20.58 7.12
N GLN A 177 -33.78 -21.27 7.44
CA GLN A 177 -33.79 -22.53 8.19
C GLN A 177 -34.23 -22.36 9.66
N MET A 178 -34.21 -21.14 10.20
CA MET A 178 -34.44 -20.87 11.64
C MET A 178 -35.84 -20.35 11.96
N GLY A 179 -36.65 -19.99 10.97
CA GLY A 179 -38.09 -19.68 11.14
C GLY A 179 -38.47 -18.45 11.98
N ARG A 180 -37.54 -17.83 12.72
CA ARG A 180 -37.66 -16.53 13.44
C ARG A 180 -36.35 -15.94 14.00
N ASP A 181 -35.26 -16.72 14.11
CA ASP A 181 -34.17 -16.40 15.07
C ASP A 181 -33.04 -15.47 14.60
N ILE A 182 -32.95 -15.05 13.33
CA ILE A 182 -31.94 -14.08 12.89
C ILE A 182 -32.55 -12.68 12.85
N TRP A 183 -32.20 -11.87 13.86
CA TRP A 183 -32.49 -10.45 13.89
C TRP A 183 -31.50 -9.72 12.96
N TYR A 184 -31.99 -9.20 11.84
CA TYR A 184 -31.19 -8.38 10.94
C TYR A 184 -31.00 -7.00 11.58
N ASP A 185 -29.76 -6.64 11.91
CA ASP A 185 -29.50 -5.39 12.64
C ASP A 185 -29.50 -4.17 11.71
N ALA A 186 -29.59 -2.99 12.31
CA ALA A 186 -29.50 -1.72 11.61
C ALA A 186 -28.08 -1.42 11.10
N PRO A 187 -27.98 -0.56 10.07
CA PRO A 187 -26.69 -0.02 9.63
C PRO A 187 -25.92 0.63 10.78
N TYR A 188 -24.69 0.17 11.00
CA TYR A 188 -23.72 0.82 11.87
C TYR A 188 -22.95 1.92 11.11
N ASP A 189 -22.66 1.70 9.83
CA ASP A 189 -22.01 2.68 8.96
C ASP A 189 -22.55 2.59 7.53
N ILE A 190 -22.48 3.72 6.81
CA ILE A 190 -23.00 3.90 5.44
C ILE A 190 -22.04 4.78 4.65
N ALA A 191 -21.69 4.34 3.43
CA ALA A 191 -20.82 5.06 2.52
C ALA A 191 -21.48 5.22 1.13
N ALA A 192 -22.05 6.40 0.87
CA ALA A 192 -22.47 6.80 -0.47
C ALA A 192 -21.24 7.09 -1.35
N ALA A 193 -21.24 6.68 -2.61
CA ALA A 193 -20.07 6.91 -3.45
C ALA A 193 -19.90 8.42 -3.76
N PRO A 194 -18.66 8.95 -3.71
CA PRO A 194 -18.41 10.38 -3.89
C PRO A 194 -18.84 10.97 -5.24
N GLY A 195 -18.98 10.13 -6.27
CA GLY A 195 -19.21 10.55 -7.65
C GLY A 195 -20.45 9.97 -8.32
N ASP A 196 -21.16 9.08 -7.64
CA ASP A 196 -22.31 8.35 -8.16
C ASP A 196 -23.29 8.17 -6.98
N PRO A 197 -24.47 8.80 -7.00
CA PRO A 197 -25.37 8.80 -5.86
C PRO A 197 -26.20 7.51 -5.77
N ASP A 198 -26.11 6.61 -6.75
CA ASP A 198 -26.83 5.34 -6.78
C ASP A 198 -26.02 4.16 -6.23
N ILE A 199 -24.70 4.35 -6.09
CA ILE A 199 -23.79 3.42 -5.42
C ILE A 199 -23.69 3.78 -3.94
N CYS A 200 -24.02 2.83 -3.06
CA CYS A 200 -23.88 2.96 -1.62
C CYS A 200 -23.51 1.63 -0.98
N TYR A 201 -22.57 1.64 -0.03
CA TYR A 201 -22.19 0.50 0.79
C TYR A 201 -22.71 0.68 2.22
N VAL A 202 -23.02 -0.44 2.87
CA VAL A 202 -23.61 -0.47 4.22
C VAL A 202 -23.01 -1.64 5.00
N THR A 203 -22.76 -1.42 6.28
CA THR A 203 -22.36 -2.46 7.23
C THR A 203 -23.35 -2.57 8.38
N ASP A 204 -23.70 -3.80 8.75
CA ASP A 204 -24.45 -4.12 9.97
C ASP A 204 -23.60 -5.00 10.92
N LEU A 205 -24.23 -5.61 11.92
CA LEU A 205 -23.55 -6.47 12.91
C LEU A 205 -22.80 -7.66 12.29
N PHE A 206 -23.21 -8.18 11.11
CA PHE A 206 -22.67 -9.40 10.51
C PHE A 206 -22.57 -9.40 8.97
N ARG A 207 -22.93 -8.33 8.27
CA ARG A 207 -22.84 -8.20 6.80
C ARG A 207 -22.22 -6.89 6.35
N THR A 208 -21.56 -6.97 5.19
CA THR A 208 -21.35 -5.83 4.30
C THR A 208 -22.17 -6.04 3.04
N TYR A 209 -22.96 -5.06 2.63
CA TYR A 209 -23.82 -5.10 1.45
C TYR A 209 -23.83 -3.77 0.70
N ARG A 210 -24.28 -3.77 -0.55
CA ARG A 210 -24.29 -2.58 -1.42
C ARG A 210 -25.48 -2.50 -2.35
N THR A 211 -25.81 -1.28 -2.77
CA THR A 211 -26.61 -0.94 -3.95
C THR A 211 -25.70 -0.44 -5.07
N LEU A 212 -26.14 -0.59 -6.31
CA LEU A 212 -25.58 0.08 -7.50
C LEU A 212 -26.65 0.86 -8.31
N ASP A 213 -27.88 0.97 -7.82
CA ASP A 213 -29.04 1.47 -8.59
C ASP A 213 -29.97 2.44 -7.82
N GLY A 214 -29.46 3.03 -6.73
CA GLY A 214 -30.21 3.95 -5.87
C GLY A 214 -31.01 3.27 -4.75
N GLY A 215 -30.66 2.02 -4.43
CA GLY A 215 -31.29 1.20 -3.42
C GLY A 215 -32.55 0.48 -3.91
N LYS A 216 -32.71 0.29 -5.22
CA LYS A 216 -33.78 -0.55 -5.76
C LYS A 216 -33.43 -2.02 -5.52
N THR A 217 -32.17 -2.39 -5.74
CA THR A 217 -31.61 -3.71 -5.41
C THR A 217 -30.38 -3.61 -4.54
N TRP A 218 -30.24 -4.59 -3.65
CA TRP A 218 -29.08 -4.74 -2.78
C TRP A 218 -28.44 -6.11 -2.98
N ALA A 219 -27.13 -6.18 -2.81
CA ALA A 219 -26.39 -7.43 -2.82
C ALA A 219 -25.35 -7.43 -1.71
N GLN A 220 -25.25 -8.55 -0.98
CA GLN A 220 -24.14 -8.78 -0.07
C GLN A 220 -22.81 -8.88 -0.82
N VAL A 221 -21.73 -8.41 -0.19
CA VAL A 221 -20.39 -8.41 -0.78
C VAL A 221 -19.38 -9.25 0.00
N HIS A 222 -19.74 -9.84 1.13
CA HIS A 222 -18.82 -10.61 1.99
C HIS A 222 -18.48 -12.01 1.46
N SER A 223 -19.39 -12.67 0.74
CA SER A 223 -19.20 -14.04 0.26
C SER A 223 -19.62 -14.25 -1.20
N ALA A 224 -19.19 -15.36 -1.80
CA ALA A 224 -19.58 -15.79 -3.14
C ALA A 224 -20.13 -17.23 -3.13
N PRO A 225 -21.20 -17.52 -3.89
CA PRO A 225 -21.69 -18.88 -4.04
C PRO A 225 -20.75 -19.72 -4.92
N ARG A 226 -20.59 -21.00 -4.59
CA ARG A 226 -19.79 -21.99 -5.34
C ARG A 226 -20.46 -23.36 -5.23
N ALA A 227 -21.09 -23.81 -6.31
CA ALA A 227 -21.69 -25.15 -6.43
C ALA A 227 -22.62 -25.60 -5.26
N GLY A 228 -23.48 -24.71 -4.76
CA GLY A 228 -24.38 -25.00 -3.63
C GLY A 228 -23.75 -24.86 -2.24
N ALA A 229 -22.52 -24.34 -2.19
CA ALA A 229 -21.77 -23.97 -1.00
C ALA A 229 -21.27 -22.51 -1.14
N TRP A 230 -20.50 -22.03 -0.17
CA TRP A 230 -20.07 -20.62 -0.11
C TRP A 230 -18.57 -20.47 0.11
N THR A 231 -18.00 -19.38 -0.40
CA THR A 231 -16.59 -19.01 -0.15
C THR A 231 -16.48 -17.53 0.23
N THR A 232 -15.50 -17.19 1.06
CA THR A 232 -15.32 -15.82 1.55
C THR A 232 -14.72 -14.90 0.48
N ARG A 233 -15.06 -13.60 0.52
CA ARG A 233 -14.37 -12.53 -0.22
C ARG A 233 -13.42 -11.73 0.69
N GLY A 234 -13.18 -12.18 1.91
CA GLY A 234 -12.30 -11.53 2.89
C GLY A 234 -12.95 -10.42 3.72
N LEU A 235 -14.29 -10.33 3.74
CA LEU A 235 -15.03 -9.35 4.56
C LEU A 235 -15.86 -10.02 5.69
N ASP A 236 -15.80 -11.35 5.84
CA ASP A 236 -16.46 -12.08 6.92
C ASP A 236 -15.67 -11.94 8.24
N VAL A 237 -16.14 -11.11 9.17
CA VAL A 237 -15.56 -10.99 10.52
C VAL A 237 -15.92 -12.23 11.34
N THR A 238 -14.97 -13.15 11.49
CA THR A 238 -15.22 -14.46 12.13
C THR A 238 -14.09 -14.89 13.06
N SER A 239 -14.44 -15.50 14.19
CA SER A 239 -13.48 -15.93 15.23
C SER A 239 -13.40 -17.45 15.32
N SER A 240 -12.21 -18.00 15.05
CA SER A 240 -11.97 -19.43 14.86
C SER A 240 -11.08 -20.03 15.94
N TYR A 241 -11.53 -21.14 16.51
CA TYR A 241 -10.84 -21.88 17.57
C TYR A 241 -9.96 -23.03 17.06
N GLY A 242 -10.14 -23.48 15.81
CA GLY A 242 -9.39 -24.61 15.25
C GLY A 242 -9.75 -24.95 13.79
N VAL A 243 -8.80 -25.61 13.13
CA VAL A 243 -8.96 -26.27 11.82
C VAL A 243 -8.72 -27.76 12.03
N HIS A 244 -9.60 -28.60 11.50
CA HIS A 244 -9.61 -30.04 11.78
C HIS A 244 -9.80 -30.81 10.46
N PHE A 245 -9.16 -31.99 10.34
CA PHE A 245 -9.10 -32.76 9.10
C PHE A 245 -9.68 -34.17 9.32
N ASP A 246 -10.54 -34.63 8.42
CA ASP A 246 -11.04 -36.00 8.46
C ASP A 246 -9.89 -36.99 8.14
N PRO A 247 -9.58 -37.96 9.02
CA PRO A 247 -8.48 -38.90 8.80
C PRO A 247 -8.69 -39.83 7.59
N PHE A 248 -9.91 -39.93 7.07
CA PHE A 248 -10.29 -40.79 5.96
C PHE A 248 -10.53 -40.04 4.63
N ASP A 249 -10.44 -38.71 4.63
CA ASP A 249 -10.74 -37.86 3.49
C ASP A 249 -10.06 -36.48 3.66
N PRO A 250 -8.83 -36.28 3.15
CA PRO A 250 -8.06 -35.04 3.38
C PRO A 250 -8.69 -33.80 2.70
N ARG A 251 -9.71 -33.95 1.86
CA ARG A 251 -10.50 -32.84 1.32
C ARG A 251 -11.61 -32.37 2.28
N ARG A 252 -12.00 -33.21 3.25
CA ARG A 252 -12.99 -32.86 4.26
C ARG A 252 -12.31 -32.17 5.45
N ILE A 253 -12.53 -30.87 5.51
CA ILE A 253 -11.88 -29.96 6.46
C ILE A 253 -12.96 -29.22 7.23
N PHE A 254 -12.80 -29.07 8.53
CA PHE A 254 -13.73 -28.38 9.42
C PHE A 254 -13.08 -27.16 10.05
N ILE A 255 -13.85 -26.08 10.20
CA ILE A 255 -13.47 -24.91 10.99
C ILE A 255 -14.47 -24.73 12.12
N THR A 256 -13.96 -24.71 13.35
CA THR A 256 -14.73 -24.51 14.58
C THR A 256 -14.78 -23.02 14.92
N TYR A 257 -15.93 -22.38 14.71
CA TYR A 257 -16.14 -20.96 15.01
C TYR A 257 -16.98 -20.71 16.27
N THR A 258 -16.75 -19.53 16.84
CA THR A 258 -17.65 -18.79 17.72
C THR A 258 -18.74 -18.10 16.88
N ASP A 259 -19.90 -17.79 17.46
CA ASP A 259 -21.08 -17.12 16.84
C ASP A 259 -21.77 -17.77 15.64
N ILE A 260 -21.02 -18.44 14.77
CA ILE A 260 -21.50 -19.09 13.55
C ILE A 260 -21.37 -20.62 13.60
N GLY A 261 -20.80 -21.18 14.66
CA GLY A 261 -20.70 -22.64 14.89
C GLY A 261 -19.77 -23.37 13.93
N LEU A 262 -20.08 -24.63 13.63
CA LEU A 262 -19.23 -25.50 12.80
C LEU A 262 -19.50 -25.30 11.29
N PHE A 263 -18.42 -25.16 10.52
CA PHE A 263 -18.42 -25.21 9.05
C PHE A 263 -17.53 -26.35 8.54
N ARG A 264 -17.87 -26.94 7.39
CA ARG A 264 -17.06 -27.94 6.69
C ARG A 264 -16.91 -27.64 5.20
N SER A 265 -15.74 -27.96 4.65
CA SER A 265 -15.46 -28.09 3.22
C SER A 265 -15.48 -29.57 2.85
N GLU A 266 -15.85 -29.90 1.61
CA GLU A 266 -15.70 -31.24 1.00
C GLU A 266 -14.75 -31.22 -0.19
N ASP A 267 -14.12 -30.07 -0.45
CA ASP A 267 -13.42 -29.72 -1.68
C ASP A 267 -12.01 -29.16 -1.47
N GLY A 268 -11.45 -29.29 -0.27
CA GLY A 268 -10.10 -28.84 0.03
C GLY A 268 -10.00 -27.31 0.20
N CYS A 269 -10.93 -26.75 0.97
CA CYS A 269 -11.07 -25.31 1.26
C CYS A 269 -11.54 -24.41 0.10
N GLU A 270 -11.99 -24.97 -1.03
CA GLU A 270 -12.54 -24.15 -2.12
C GLU A 270 -13.91 -23.53 -1.76
N SER A 271 -14.76 -24.29 -1.06
CA SER A 271 -16.05 -23.85 -0.54
C SER A 271 -16.40 -24.48 0.81
N TRP A 272 -17.39 -23.89 1.47
CA TRP A 272 -17.78 -24.19 2.85
C TRP A 272 -19.30 -24.28 3.00
N ILE A 273 -19.74 -25.20 3.87
CA ILE A 273 -21.14 -25.50 4.17
C ILE A 273 -21.29 -25.55 5.70
N GLY A 274 -22.40 -25.03 6.22
CA GLY A 274 -22.74 -25.14 7.64
C GLY A 274 -22.89 -26.61 8.08
N SER A 275 -22.29 -26.96 9.22
CA SER A 275 -22.15 -28.34 9.73
C SER A 275 -22.79 -28.48 11.13
N THR A 276 -23.97 -27.89 11.31
CA THR A 276 -24.70 -27.86 12.60
C THR A 276 -26.13 -28.43 12.53
N VAL A 277 -26.46 -29.18 11.48
CA VAL A 277 -27.77 -29.85 11.34
C VAL A 277 -27.94 -30.87 12.46
N GLY A 278 -29.07 -30.80 13.18
CA GLY A 278 -29.38 -31.68 14.33
C GLY A 278 -28.88 -31.17 15.70
N ILE A 279 -28.07 -30.11 15.74
CA ILE A 279 -27.71 -29.42 16.99
C ILE A 279 -28.84 -28.43 17.36
N PRO A 280 -29.27 -28.32 18.65
CA PRO A 280 -30.28 -27.35 19.07
C PRO A 280 -29.86 -25.90 18.87
N ASN A 281 -30.76 -24.99 18.47
CA ASN A 281 -30.42 -23.58 18.23
C ASN A 281 -29.70 -22.91 19.42
N ALA A 282 -30.09 -23.24 20.66
CA ALA A 282 -29.43 -22.77 21.89
C ALA A 282 -27.95 -23.18 22.04
N TRP A 283 -27.45 -24.13 21.24
CA TRP A 283 -26.07 -24.61 21.23
C TRP A 283 -25.33 -24.30 19.91
N ARG A 284 -26.05 -23.88 18.85
CA ARG A 284 -25.50 -23.70 17.49
C ARG A 284 -24.64 -22.45 17.31
N ASN A 285 -24.62 -21.54 18.29
CA ASN A 285 -23.81 -20.33 18.25
C ASN A 285 -22.32 -20.69 18.15
N THR A 286 -21.81 -21.55 19.02
CA THR A 286 -20.37 -21.85 19.09
C THR A 286 -20.08 -23.33 19.00
N THR A 287 -19.01 -23.68 18.28
CA THR A 287 -18.39 -25.00 18.34
C THR A 287 -16.92 -24.80 18.67
N TYR A 288 -16.46 -25.32 19.80
CA TYR A 288 -15.08 -25.09 20.28
C TYR A 288 -14.08 -26.15 19.79
N TRP A 289 -14.53 -27.36 19.48
CA TRP A 289 -13.67 -28.48 19.11
C TRP A 289 -14.43 -29.59 18.38
N VAL A 290 -13.74 -30.38 17.56
CA VAL A 290 -14.22 -31.67 17.04
C VAL A 290 -13.13 -32.74 17.16
N ALA A 291 -13.53 -34.00 17.36
CA ALA A 291 -12.63 -35.16 17.40
C ALA A 291 -13.18 -36.27 16.50
N PHE A 292 -12.33 -36.85 15.65
CA PHE A 292 -12.69 -37.95 14.76
C PHE A 292 -12.36 -39.29 15.42
N ASP A 293 -13.15 -40.31 15.11
CA ASP A 293 -12.74 -41.69 15.32
C ASP A 293 -11.72 -42.07 14.22
N PRO A 294 -10.50 -42.53 14.54
CA PRO A 294 -9.47 -42.85 13.55
C PRO A 294 -9.68 -44.20 12.84
N ASP A 295 -10.56 -45.07 13.36
CA ASP A 295 -10.80 -46.41 12.82
C ASP A 295 -12.21 -46.57 12.23
N VAL A 296 -13.14 -45.64 12.50
CA VAL A 296 -14.53 -45.67 12.03
C VAL A 296 -14.86 -44.44 11.16
N ARG A 297 -14.86 -44.64 9.84
CA ARG A 297 -15.21 -43.59 8.85
C ARG A 297 -16.55 -42.92 9.16
N GLY A 298 -16.55 -41.58 9.14
CA GLY A 298 -17.75 -40.76 9.36
C GLY A 298 -18.13 -40.54 10.83
N ARG A 299 -17.53 -41.29 11.77
CA ARG A 299 -17.77 -41.12 13.21
C ARG A 299 -16.94 -39.98 13.78
N MET A 300 -17.60 -39.03 14.43
CA MET A 300 -16.94 -37.91 15.11
C MET A 300 -17.80 -37.36 16.26
N TRP A 301 -17.16 -36.62 17.17
CA TRP A 301 -17.78 -35.92 18.28
C TRP A 301 -17.43 -34.43 18.23
N GLY A 302 -18.37 -33.57 18.62
CA GLY A 302 -18.22 -32.12 18.60
C GLY A 302 -18.56 -31.50 19.96
N ALA A 303 -17.81 -30.46 20.34
CA ALA A 303 -17.99 -29.70 21.56
C ALA A 303 -18.78 -28.39 21.23
N PHE A 304 -20.06 -28.35 21.60
CA PHE A 304 -21.00 -27.30 21.23
C PHE A 304 -21.40 -26.43 22.44
N SER A 305 -21.68 -25.15 22.18
CA SER A 305 -21.96 -24.15 23.21
C SER A 305 -22.85 -23.01 22.69
N GLY A 306 -23.81 -22.58 23.49
CA GLY A 306 -24.53 -21.32 23.31
C GLY A 306 -23.70 -20.10 23.70
N THR A 307 -22.68 -20.29 24.54
CA THR A 307 -21.76 -19.25 25.01
C THR A 307 -20.52 -19.18 24.10
N HIS A 308 -20.33 -18.05 23.43
CA HIS A 308 -19.13 -17.72 22.66
C HIS A 308 -17.95 -17.28 23.54
N ASP A 309 -16.77 -17.18 22.93
CA ASP A 309 -15.59 -16.42 23.39
C ASP A 309 -14.95 -16.85 24.72
N LEU A 310 -15.28 -18.02 25.24
CA LEU A 310 -14.61 -18.53 26.45
C LEU A 310 -13.09 -18.70 26.19
N PRO A 311 -12.23 -18.51 27.22
CA PRO A 311 -12.56 -18.17 28.61
C PRO A 311 -12.64 -16.65 28.88
N ARG A 312 -12.93 -15.80 27.87
CA ARG A 312 -12.90 -14.33 28.03
C ARG A 312 -13.81 -13.86 29.17
N PRO A 313 -13.32 -12.99 30.08
CA PRO A 313 -14.10 -12.53 31.23
C PRO A 313 -15.44 -11.88 30.93
N LYS A 314 -15.57 -11.19 29.78
CA LYS A 314 -16.84 -10.56 29.37
C LYS A 314 -18.04 -11.53 29.38
N MET A 315 -17.81 -12.83 29.26
CA MET A 315 -18.85 -13.86 29.20
C MET A 315 -19.37 -14.27 30.59
N TRP A 316 -18.46 -14.46 31.55
CA TRP A 316 -18.80 -14.98 32.89
C TRP A 316 -18.79 -13.91 34.00
N ARG A 317 -18.25 -12.70 33.78
CA ARG A 317 -18.25 -11.58 34.76
C ARG A 317 -19.64 -11.22 35.30
N ARG A 318 -20.70 -11.47 34.51
CA ARG A 318 -22.09 -11.07 34.79
C ARG A 318 -23.12 -12.18 34.58
N THR A 319 -22.66 -13.40 34.28
CA THR A 319 -23.50 -14.55 33.93
C THR A 319 -22.94 -15.76 34.64
N ASP A 320 -23.76 -16.48 35.42
CA ASP A 320 -23.32 -17.69 36.11
C ASP A 320 -23.10 -18.81 35.08
N PRO A 321 -21.89 -19.41 34.99
CA PRO A 321 -21.59 -20.49 34.06
C PRO A 321 -22.52 -21.71 34.19
N ASP A 322 -23.12 -21.95 35.35
CA ASP A 322 -24.11 -23.03 35.55
C ASP A 322 -25.40 -22.81 34.73
N THR A 323 -25.61 -21.60 34.17
CA THR A 323 -26.75 -21.30 33.27
C THR A 323 -26.44 -21.54 31.80
N TYR A 324 -25.19 -21.80 31.44
CA TYR A 324 -24.76 -21.98 30.05
C TYR A 324 -25.44 -23.19 29.39
N LYS A 325 -25.64 -23.08 28.07
CA LYS A 325 -26.25 -24.12 27.22
C LYS A 325 -25.20 -24.70 26.30
N GLY A 326 -25.29 -25.99 26.02
CA GLY A 326 -24.27 -26.71 25.26
C GLY A 326 -24.14 -28.17 25.69
N GLY A 327 -23.25 -28.88 25.01
CA GLY A 327 -23.03 -30.31 25.23
C GLY A 327 -22.13 -30.92 24.17
N VAL A 328 -22.03 -32.26 24.19
CA VAL A 328 -21.39 -33.02 23.11
C VAL A 328 -22.46 -33.44 22.10
N GLY A 329 -22.12 -33.32 20.82
CA GLY A 329 -22.86 -33.94 19.73
C GLY A 329 -22.05 -35.07 19.12
N THR A 330 -22.71 -36.10 18.58
CA THR A 330 -22.08 -37.18 17.81
C THR A 330 -22.65 -37.27 16.39
N SER A 331 -21.78 -37.53 15.43
CA SER A 331 -22.08 -37.72 14.01
C SER A 331 -21.62 -39.11 13.59
N THR A 332 -22.34 -39.72 12.66
CA THR A 332 -21.95 -40.97 11.97
C THR A 332 -21.77 -40.80 10.46
N ASP A 333 -22.03 -39.61 9.91
CA ASP A 333 -22.05 -39.32 8.48
C ASP A 333 -20.97 -38.32 8.02
N GLY A 334 -19.95 -38.09 8.85
CA GLY A 334 -18.88 -37.12 8.58
C GLY A 334 -19.32 -35.66 8.77
N GLY A 335 -20.11 -35.37 9.81
CA GLY A 335 -20.52 -34.02 10.21
C GLY A 335 -21.56 -33.39 9.28
N ARG A 336 -22.28 -34.19 8.50
CA ARG A 336 -23.42 -33.72 7.70
C ARG A 336 -24.65 -33.56 8.59
N SER A 337 -24.84 -34.44 9.56
CA SER A 337 -25.85 -34.35 10.61
C SER A 337 -25.31 -34.81 11.97
N TRP A 338 -25.94 -34.32 13.03
CA TRP A 338 -25.54 -34.56 14.42
C TRP A 338 -26.70 -35.03 15.28
N THR A 339 -26.39 -35.81 16.30
CA THR A 339 -27.31 -36.23 17.36
C THR A 339 -26.73 -35.85 18.73
N LEU A 340 -27.59 -35.63 19.72
CA LEU A 340 -27.14 -35.24 21.06
C LEU A 340 -26.47 -36.41 21.79
N SER A 341 -25.35 -36.10 22.46
CA SER A 341 -24.48 -37.05 23.16
C SER A 341 -24.21 -36.51 24.57
N ASN A 342 -25.29 -36.27 25.35
CA ASN A 342 -25.22 -35.63 26.66
C ASN A 342 -25.90 -36.42 27.80
N ALA A 343 -26.27 -37.69 27.62
CA ALA A 343 -26.84 -38.48 28.71
C ALA A 343 -25.83 -38.63 29.87
N GLY A 344 -26.25 -38.30 31.09
CA GLY A 344 -25.36 -38.23 32.27
C GLY A 344 -24.57 -36.92 32.43
N MET A 345 -24.73 -35.97 31.50
CA MET A 345 -24.12 -34.64 31.54
C MET A 345 -25.20 -33.56 31.55
N ALA A 346 -25.09 -32.59 32.47
CA ALA A 346 -25.94 -31.39 32.42
C ALA A 346 -25.57 -30.51 31.22
N GLU A 347 -26.51 -29.72 30.70
CA GLU A 347 -26.14 -28.73 29.69
C GLU A 347 -25.13 -27.73 30.26
N THR A 348 -24.08 -27.47 29.49
CA THR A 348 -22.98 -26.57 29.86
C THR A 348 -22.18 -26.22 28.61
N ALA A 349 -21.38 -25.16 28.65
CA ALA A 349 -20.46 -24.85 27.55
C ALA A 349 -19.32 -25.90 27.50
N VAL A 350 -19.42 -26.86 26.58
CA VAL A 350 -18.35 -27.85 26.37
C VAL A 350 -17.26 -27.23 25.50
N THR A 351 -16.05 -27.14 26.04
CA THR A 351 -14.93 -26.39 25.43
C THR A 351 -13.95 -27.28 24.67
N HIS A 352 -13.82 -28.55 25.05
CA HIS A 352 -12.90 -29.50 24.41
C HIS A 352 -13.46 -30.92 24.49
N VAL A 353 -13.20 -31.73 23.46
CA VAL A 353 -13.45 -33.18 23.48
C VAL A 353 -12.20 -33.92 23.02
N LEU A 354 -11.76 -34.91 23.79
CA LEU A 354 -10.54 -35.69 23.55
C LEU A 354 -10.88 -37.19 23.51
N LEU A 355 -10.39 -37.87 22.48
CA LEU A 355 -10.46 -39.33 22.33
C LEU A 355 -9.20 -40.00 22.90
N ASP A 356 -9.35 -41.12 23.62
CA ASP A 356 -8.23 -42.03 23.89
C ASP A 356 -8.09 -43.03 22.73
N PRO A 357 -7.04 -42.93 21.89
CA PRO A 357 -6.90 -43.79 20.71
C PRO A 357 -6.61 -45.26 21.06
N THR A 358 -6.29 -45.59 22.32
CA THR A 358 -6.05 -46.98 22.74
C THR A 358 -7.33 -47.73 23.16
N SER A 359 -8.47 -47.03 23.21
CA SER A 359 -9.78 -47.64 23.48
C SER A 359 -10.37 -48.22 22.18
N PRO A 360 -10.99 -49.41 22.18
CA PRO A 360 -11.43 -50.06 20.94
C PRO A 360 -12.71 -49.43 20.36
N PRO A 361 -12.89 -49.44 19.03
CA PRO A 361 -14.13 -49.01 18.38
C PRO A 361 -15.37 -49.71 18.95
N GLY A 362 -16.46 -48.97 19.19
CA GLY A 362 -17.67 -49.48 19.84
C GLY A 362 -17.76 -49.18 21.33
N SER A 363 -16.60 -48.98 21.97
CA SER A 363 -16.45 -48.57 23.37
C SER A 363 -15.30 -47.56 23.52
N ARG A 364 -15.31 -46.50 22.69
CA ARG A 364 -14.30 -45.45 22.77
C ARG A 364 -14.40 -44.70 24.10
N THR A 365 -13.24 -44.47 24.72
CA THR A 365 -13.08 -43.60 25.89
C THR A 365 -12.91 -42.16 25.43
N LEU A 366 -13.79 -41.27 25.91
CA LEU A 366 -13.81 -39.85 25.56
C LEU A 366 -13.77 -39.01 26.84
N TYR A 367 -13.16 -37.82 26.76
CA TYR A 367 -13.15 -36.83 27.83
C TYR A 367 -13.68 -35.50 27.30
N ALA A 368 -14.57 -34.85 28.04
CA ALA A 368 -15.17 -33.57 27.67
C ALA A 368 -14.97 -32.52 28.78
N CYS A 369 -14.48 -31.34 28.41
CA CYS A 369 -14.30 -30.22 29.34
C CYS A 369 -15.58 -29.38 29.41
N GLY A 370 -16.29 -29.38 30.54
CA GLY A 370 -17.45 -28.53 30.81
C GLY A 370 -17.06 -27.26 31.58
N PHE A 371 -17.24 -26.09 30.99
CA PHE A 371 -16.83 -24.82 31.59
C PHE A 371 -17.71 -24.44 32.78
N GLY A 372 -17.14 -24.44 33.99
CA GLY A 372 -17.88 -24.27 35.24
C GLY A 372 -18.22 -25.59 35.93
N HIS A 373 -18.13 -26.71 35.21
CA HIS A 373 -18.54 -28.02 35.73
C HIS A 373 -17.37 -28.98 35.96
N GLY A 374 -16.28 -28.87 35.20
CA GLY A 374 -15.11 -29.74 35.29
C GLY A 374 -15.02 -30.74 34.14
N LEU A 375 -14.60 -31.97 34.41
CA LEU A 375 -14.38 -32.97 33.36
C LEU A 375 -15.46 -34.05 33.38
N TYR A 376 -16.01 -34.35 32.21
CA TYR A 376 -16.84 -35.52 31.97
C TYR A 376 -16.04 -36.61 31.24
N LYS A 377 -16.34 -37.87 31.52
CA LYS A 377 -15.75 -39.05 30.87
C LYS A 377 -16.84 -39.99 30.36
N SER A 378 -16.66 -40.48 29.14
CA SER A 378 -17.43 -41.58 28.54
C SER A 378 -16.48 -42.77 28.32
N THR A 379 -17.02 -43.99 28.36
CA THR A 379 -16.31 -45.23 27.96
C THR A 379 -17.09 -46.05 26.92
N ASP A 380 -18.11 -45.45 26.29
CA ASP A 380 -19.11 -46.15 25.49
C ASP A 380 -19.47 -45.41 24.18
N ASP A 381 -18.46 -44.86 23.48
CA ASP A 381 -18.63 -44.00 22.28
C ASP A 381 -19.39 -42.67 22.54
N GLY A 382 -19.49 -42.20 23.79
CA GLY A 382 -20.20 -40.98 24.14
C GLY A 382 -21.71 -41.18 24.29
N ARG A 383 -22.16 -42.41 24.52
CA ARG A 383 -23.58 -42.71 24.80
C ARG A 383 -23.94 -42.27 26.21
N THR A 384 -23.04 -42.44 27.19
CA THR A 384 -23.22 -41.96 28.56
C THR A 384 -21.96 -41.30 29.12
N TRP A 385 -22.15 -40.29 29.96
CA TRP A 385 -21.07 -39.49 30.55
C TRP A 385 -21.16 -39.49 32.08
N ALA A 386 -20.01 -39.51 32.74
CA ALA A 386 -19.89 -39.37 34.19
C ALA A 386 -18.95 -38.20 34.54
N LEU A 387 -19.28 -37.43 35.56
CA LEU A 387 -18.42 -36.35 36.07
C LEU A 387 -17.21 -36.92 36.82
N LYS A 388 -16.03 -36.37 36.57
CA LYS A 388 -14.72 -36.87 37.00
C LYS A 388 -13.86 -35.77 37.59
N ASN A 389 -14.34 -35.22 38.71
CA ASN A 389 -13.73 -34.08 39.41
C ASN A 389 -12.95 -34.45 40.68
N ALA A 390 -12.79 -35.74 41.01
CA ALA A 390 -12.08 -36.12 42.24
C ALA A 390 -10.64 -35.60 42.22
N GLY A 391 -10.26 -34.80 43.23
CA GLY A 391 -8.97 -34.12 43.31
C GLY A 391 -8.88 -32.74 42.63
N LEU A 392 -9.90 -32.32 41.86
CA LEU A 392 -10.04 -30.91 41.44
C LEU A 392 -10.45 -30.07 42.65
N THR A 393 -9.66 -29.03 42.98
CA THR A 393 -9.84 -28.23 44.20
C THR A 393 -10.54 -26.89 43.98
N GLN A 394 -10.69 -26.43 42.74
CA GLN A 394 -11.42 -25.21 42.40
C GLN A 394 -12.93 -25.44 42.40
N ARG A 395 -13.69 -24.50 42.98
CA ARG A 395 -15.16 -24.48 42.90
C ARG A 395 -15.59 -24.07 41.49
N GLN A 396 -16.58 -24.78 40.92
CA GLN A 396 -17.05 -24.59 39.54
C GLN A 396 -15.87 -24.49 38.52
N PRO A 397 -15.07 -25.55 38.34
CA PRO A 397 -13.83 -25.47 37.59
C PRO A 397 -14.06 -25.14 36.10
N PHE A 398 -13.37 -24.12 35.61
CA PHE A 398 -13.36 -23.68 34.20
C PHE A 398 -12.50 -24.61 33.33
N ALA A 399 -12.87 -25.89 33.27
CA ALA A 399 -12.20 -26.88 32.42
C ALA A 399 -12.19 -26.39 30.96
N TRP A 400 -10.98 -26.25 30.40
CA TRP A 400 -10.77 -25.49 29.16
C TRP A 400 -10.11 -26.34 28.06
N ARG A 401 -9.02 -27.04 28.40
CA ARG A 401 -8.28 -27.91 27.50
C ARG A 401 -7.79 -29.14 28.26
N ILE A 402 -7.79 -30.30 27.60
CA ILE A 402 -7.21 -31.54 28.12
C ILE A 402 -6.25 -32.12 27.07
N ALA A 403 -5.09 -32.56 27.53
CA ALA A 403 -4.06 -33.22 26.73
C ALA A 403 -3.76 -34.62 27.28
N ARG A 404 -3.29 -35.52 26.42
CA ARG A 404 -2.87 -36.89 26.78
C ARG A 404 -1.44 -37.13 26.29
N ALA A 405 -0.58 -37.63 27.16
CA ALA A 405 0.75 -38.09 26.81
C ALA A 405 0.75 -39.49 26.19
N GLY A 406 1.86 -39.89 25.56
CA GLY A 406 2.00 -41.24 24.98
C GLY A 406 1.77 -42.37 25.99
N ASP A 407 2.19 -42.17 27.25
CA ASP A 407 2.03 -43.13 28.36
C ASP A 407 0.60 -43.21 28.94
N GLY A 408 -0.33 -42.38 28.46
CA GLY A 408 -1.70 -42.30 28.97
C GLY A 408 -1.93 -41.31 30.11
N THR A 409 -0.89 -40.62 30.59
CA THR A 409 -1.04 -39.49 31.52
C THR A 409 -1.92 -38.41 30.89
N LEU A 410 -2.92 -37.94 31.63
CA LEU A 410 -3.79 -36.84 31.25
C LEU A 410 -3.38 -35.56 31.97
N TYR A 411 -3.51 -34.43 31.28
CA TYR A 411 -3.29 -33.10 31.84
C TYR A 411 -4.50 -32.21 31.54
N LEU A 412 -5.09 -31.61 32.57
CA LEU A 412 -6.26 -30.73 32.47
C LEU A 412 -5.86 -29.28 32.81
N VAL A 413 -6.12 -28.37 31.88
CA VAL A 413 -6.01 -26.93 32.09
C VAL A 413 -7.36 -26.38 32.53
N VAL A 414 -7.37 -25.69 33.67
CA VAL A 414 -8.49 -24.92 34.18
C VAL A 414 -8.16 -23.43 34.02
N ALA A 415 -8.97 -22.72 33.23
CA ALA A 415 -8.77 -21.30 32.96
C ALA A 415 -8.99 -20.43 34.21
N ARG A 416 -8.32 -19.27 34.27
CA ARG A 416 -8.46 -18.33 35.39
C ARG A 416 -9.86 -17.69 35.44
N ARG A 417 -10.33 -17.44 36.66
CA ARG A 417 -11.54 -16.70 37.02
C ARG A 417 -11.22 -15.31 37.62
N SER A 418 -10.00 -15.07 38.07
CA SER A 418 -9.59 -13.76 38.61
C SER A 418 -9.15 -12.78 37.52
N GLU A 419 -9.40 -11.51 37.80
CA GLU A 419 -9.00 -10.35 36.99
C GLU A 419 -8.37 -9.25 37.85
N ARG A 420 -8.17 -9.52 39.13
CA ARG A 420 -7.87 -8.52 40.17
C ARG A 420 -6.43 -7.99 40.12
N GLY A 421 -5.67 -8.31 39.07
CA GLY A 421 -4.27 -7.94 38.94
C GLY A 421 -3.33 -8.69 39.91
N CYS A 422 -3.83 -9.70 40.62
CA CYS A 422 -3.09 -10.45 41.64
C CYS A 422 -2.97 -11.94 41.31
N ILE A 423 -2.04 -12.60 42.01
CA ILE A 423 -1.70 -14.02 41.93
C ILE A 423 -1.73 -14.59 43.35
N GLY A 424 -2.17 -15.83 43.50
CA GLY A 424 -2.33 -16.54 44.77
C GLY A 424 -3.75 -16.53 45.33
N ASP A 425 -4.77 -16.17 44.52
CA ASP A 425 -6.18 -16.17 44.93
C ASP A 425 -6.95 -17.42 44.46
N ASP A 426 -8.19 -17.59 44.95
CA ASP A 426 -9.05 -18.75 44.64
C ASP A 426 -9.60 -18.74 43.20
N GLY A 427 -9.46 -17.62 42.50
CA GLY A 427 -9.78 -17.43 41.09
C GLY A 427 -8.59 -17.62 40.15
N ASP A 428 -7.39 -17.93 40.63
CA ASP A 428 -6.27 -18.33 39.78
C ASP A 428 -6.63 -19.57 38.93
N GLY A 429 -6.08 -19.64 37.72
CA GLY A 429 -6.14 -20.84 36.89
C GLY A 429 -5.26 -21.96 37.46
N ALA A 430 -5.41 -23.17 36.94
CA ALA A 430 -4.67 -24.33 37.44
C ALA A 430 -4.35 -25.35 36.35
N LEU A 431 -3.30 -26.13 36.61
CA LEU A 431 -2.96 -27.32 35.85
C LEU A 431 -3.13 -28.54 36.77
N TYR A 432 -3.77 -29.60 36.27
CA TYR A 432 -3.90 -30.88 36.97
C TYR A 432 -3.37 -32.03 36.12
N ARG A 433 -2.91 -33.08 36.79
CA ARG A 433 -2.41 -34.33 36.19
C ARG A 433 -3.23 -35.52 36.69
N SER A 434 -3.50 -36.49 35.83
CA SER A 434 -4.07 -37.79 36.19
C SER A 434 -3.27 -38.90 35.52
N THR A 435 -3.01 -39.99 36.24
CA THR A 435 -2.36 -41.22 35.74
C THR A 435 -3.29 -42.44 35.76
N ASP A 436 -4.55 -42.26 36.13
CA ASP A 436 -5.55 -43.31 36.32
C ASP A 436 -6.75 -43.17 35.37
N ARG A 437 -6.56 -42.47 34.24
CA ARG A 437 -7.58 -42.16 33.23
C ARG A 437 -8.71 -41.26 33.77
N ALA A 438 -8.33 -40.18 34.46
CA ALA A 438 -9.21 -39.19 35.08
C ALA A 438 -10.13 -39.76 36.17
N GLU A 439 -9.70 -40.78 36.91
CA GLU A 439 -10.42 -41.19 38.12
C GLU A 439 -10.02 -40.32 39.32
N HIS A 440 -8.77 -39.83 39.35
CA HIS A 440 -8.29 -38.82 40.30
C HIS A 440 -7.35 -37.81 39.64
N TRP A 441 -7.37 -36.57 40.14
CA TRP A 441 -6.56 -35.45 39.66
C TRP A 441 -5.64 -34.88 40.75
N THR A 442 -4.35 -34.77 40.47
CA THR A 442 -3.38 -34.08 41.31
C THR A 442 -3.11 -32.68 40.75
N ARG A 443 -3.25 -31.63 41.56
CA ARG A 443 -2.87 -30.26 41.16
C ARG A 443 -1.35 -30.19 40.94
N MET A 444 -0.93 -29.52 39.89
CA MET A 444 0.47 -29.24 39.59
C MET A 444 0.82 -27.79 39.96
N GLU A 445 2.08 -27.57 40.35
CA GLU A 445 2.63 -26.23 40.48
C GLU A 445 2.78 -25.57 39.11
N LEU A 446 2.29 -24.33 39.01
CA LEU A 446 2.48 -23.48 37.84
C LEU A 446 3.90 -22.84 37.88
N PRO A 447 4.42 -22.35 36.75
CA PRO A 447 5.64 -21.57 36.76
C PRO A 447 5.52 -20.36 37.70
N PRO A 448 6.58 -19.98 38.43
CA PRO A 448 6.54 -18.85 39.37
C PRO A 448 6.01 -17.57 38.70
N GLY A 449 5.07 -16.90 39.37
CA GLY A 449 4.43 -15.69 38.85
C GLY A 449 3.42 -15.92 37.72
N THR A 450 2.96 -17.16 37.49
CA THR A 450 1.92 -17.48 36.49
C THR A 450 0.60 -17.87 37.16
N ASN A 451 -0.52 -17.28 36.74
CA ASN A 451 -1.88 -17.72 37.13
C ASN A 451 -2.86 -17.96 35.98
N GLY A 452 -2.47 -17.71 34.73
CA GLY A 452 -3.33 -17.83 33.55
C GLY A 452 -2.91 -18.92 32.57
N PRO A 453 -2.84 -20.21 32.95
CA PRO A 453 -2.54 -21.28 32.00
C PRO A 453 -3.64 -21.38 30.93
N ASN A 454 -3.26 -21.42 29.65
CA ASN A 454 -4.18 -21.45 28.51
C ASN A 454 -4.20 -22.81 27.80
N ALA A 455 -3.04 -23.40 27.53
CA ALA A 455 -2.93 -24.71 26.90
C ALA A 455 -1.67 -25.44 27.38
N LEU A 456 -1.76 -26.77 27.44
CA LEU A 456 -0.61 -27.64 27.65
C LEU A 456 -0.47 -28.59 26.47
N THR A 457 0.71 -28.60 25.87
CA THR A 457 1.10 -29.54 24.82
C THR A 457 2.20 -30.45 25.33
N VAL A 458 2.04 -31.76 25.12
CA VAL A 458 3.03 -32.78 25.47
C VAL A 458 3.84 -33.12 24.22
N ASP A 459 5.16 -33.27 24.35
CA ASP A 459 6.01 -33.75 23.27
C ASP A 459 5.65 -35.20 22.91
N PRO A 460 5.31 -35.53 21.65
CA PRO A 460 4.90 -36.88 21.27
C PRO A 460 6.03 -37.92 21.40
N THR A 461 7.29 -37.48 21.53
CA THR A 461 8.47 -38.34 21.68
C THR A 461 9.00 -38.42 23.11
N ASP A 462 8.51 -37.57 24.02
CA ASP A 462 8.94 -37.52 25.42
C ASP A 462 7.80 -37.04 26.33
N ALA A 463 7.14 -37.97 27.02
CA ALA A 463 6.04 -37.68 27.95
C ALA A 463 6.44 -36.77 29.14
N LYS A 464 7.74 -36.56 29.38
CA LYS A 464 8.26 -35.63 30.40
C LYS A 464 8.51 -34.22 29.86
N ARG A 465 8.55 -34.02 28.53
CA ARG A 465 8.71 -32.70 27.93
C ARG A 465 7.35 -32.05 27.67
N LEU A 466 7.09 -30.96 28.39
CA LEU A 466 5.81 -30.26 28.39
C LEU A 466 6.00 -28.80 27.96
N TYR A 467 5.04 -28.28 27.20
CA TYR A 467 4.95 -26.89 26.77
C TYR A 467 3.67 -26.28 27.33
N LEU A 468 3.79 -25.25 28.17
CA LEU A 468 2.66 -24.53 28.76
C LEU A 468 2.59 -23.12 28.15
N SER A 469 1.48 -22.77 27.52
CA SER A 469 1.15 -21.38 27.19
C SER A 469 0.44 -20.71 28.36
N ALA A 470 0.78 -19.45 28.61
CA ALA A 470 0.19 -18.66 29.67
C ALA A 470 -0.18 -17.24 29.22
N TRP A 471 -1.26 -16.75 29.82
CA TRP A 471 -1.78 -15.40 29.71
C TRP A 471 -1.41 -14.57 30.94
N GLY A 472 -0.70 -13.47 30.72
CA GLY A 472 -0.19 -12.57 31.74
C GLY A 472 -1.27 -11.84 32.53
N VAL A 473 -0.86 -11.35 33.68
CA VAL A 473 -1.62 -10.43 34.51
C VAL A 473 -1.31 -9.02 34.06
N ALA A 474 -2.37 -8.21 33.92
CA ALA A 474 -2.23 -6.82 33.46
C ALA A 474 -1.46 -5.99 34.48
N GLY A 475 -0.39 -5.33 34.05
CA GLY A 475 0.43 -4.46 34.89
C GLY A 475 0.09 -2.99 34.75
N ARG A 476 0.80 -2.13 35.50
CA ARG A 476 0.70 -0.67 35.35
C ARG A 476 1.52 -0.14 34.17
N GLU A 477 2.62 -0.82 33.87
CA GLU A 477 3.59 -0.45 32.82
C GLU A 477 3.72 -1.59 31.80
N ASP A 478 4.03 -2.80 32.27
CA ASP A 478 4.11 -4.03 31.46
C ASP A 478 3.30 -5.18 32.09
N ASP A 479 2.73 -6.04 31.24
CA ASP A 479 2.04 -7.26 31.66
C ASP A 479 3.06 -8.36 32.02
N THR A 480 2.74 -9.21 33.00
CA THR A 480 3.71 -10.20 33.55
C THR A 480 3.09 -11.56 33.82
N GLY A 481 3.90 -12.61 33.91
CA GLY A 481 3.42 -13.98 34.21
C GLY A 481 2.88 -14.78 33.02
N GLY A 482 3.05 -14.28 31.80
CA GLY A 482 2.68 -14.94 30.55
C GLY A 482 3.86 -15.50 29.76
N GLY A 483 3.54 -16.07 28.59
CA GLY A 483 4.50 -16.56 27.61
C GLY A 483 4.43 -18.07 27.36
N ILE A 484 5.56 -18.65 26.95
CA ILE A 484 5.71 -20.10 26.74
C ILE A 484 6.71 -20.64 27.76
N PHE A 485 6.31 -21.67 28.51
CA PHE A 485 7.15 -22.34 29.48
C PHE A 485 7.43 -23.77 29.04
N VAL A 486 8.69 -24.20 29.14
CA VAL A 486 9.14 -25.57 28.86
C VAL A 486 9.50 -26.27 30.16
N SER A 487 9.01 -27.49 30.33
CA SER A 487 9.50 -28.45 31.31
C SER A 487 10.11 -29.66 30.59
N THR A 488 11.11 -30.29 31.20
CA THR A 488 11.72 -31.56 30.74
C THR A 488 11.62 -32.67 31.80
N ASN A 489 10.85 -32.43 32.87
CA ASN A 489 10.71 -33.32 34.03
C ASN A 489 9.24 -33.45 34.47
N ALA A 490 8.33 -33.54 33.49
CA ALA A 490 6.88 -33.70 33.68
C ALA A 490 6.24 -32.58 34.53
N GLY A 491 6.75 -31.36 34.41
CA GLY A 491 6.21 -30.16 35.06
C GLY A 491 6.70 -29.92 36.49
N ALA A 492 7.71 -30.65 36.97
CA ALA A 492 8.31 -30.40 38.28
C ALA A 492 9.13 -29.09 38.31
N THR A 493 9.75 -28.70 37.21
CA THR A 493 10.33 -27.36 37.01
C THR A 493 10.06 -26.84 35.60
N TRP A 494 10.08 -25.50 35.46
CA TRP A 494 9.72 -24.78 34.24
C TRP A 494 10.75 -23.69 33.90
N ARG A 495 10.98 -23.45 32.59
CA ARG A 495 11.77 -22.32 32.06
C ARG A 495 10.90 -21.54 31.06
N ASN A 496 10.80 -20.22 31.22
CA ASN A 496 10.17 -19.37 30.20
C ASN A 496 11.10 -19.22 28.98
N VAL A 497 10.62 -19.57 27.80
CA VAL A 497 11.36 -19.54 26.51
C VAL A 497 10.83 -18.49 25.54
N LEU A 498 9.72 -17.81 25.88
CA LEU A 498 9.18 -16.68 25.12
C LEU A 498 8.62 -15.58 26.05
N PRO A 499 9.45 -14.98 26.93
CA PRO A 499 8.97 -13.97 27.90
C PRO A 499 8.56 -12.63 27.26
N ARG A 500 8.92 -12.39 25.99
CA ARG A 500 8.54 -11.17 25.24
C ARG A 500 7.09 -11.16 24.73
N SER A 501 6.37 -12.27 24.85
CA SER A 501 4.94 -12.35 24.56
C SER A 501 4.26 -12.76 25.85
N GLN A 502 3.29 -11.98 26.30
CA GLN A 502 2.60 -12.19 27.56
C GLN A 502 1.24 -12.84 27.37
N HIS A 503 0.73 -12.94 26.14
CA HIS A 503 -0.64 -13.39 25.87
C HIS A 503 -0.71 -14.55 24.87
N VAL A 504 -0.02 -15.64 25.17
CA VAL A 504 0.03 -16.81 24.29
C VAL A 504 -1.21 -17.67 24.53
N TYR A 505 -1.92 -18.01 23.46
CA TYR A 505 -3.08 -18.90 23.52
C TYR A 505 -2.63 -20.36 23.48
N ASP A 506 -1.83 -20.76 22.49
CA ASP A 506 -1.57 -22.17 22.21
C ASP A 506 -0.16 -22.42 21.68
N VAL A 507 0.33 -23.65 21.87
CA VAL A 507 1.60 -24.17 21.35
C VAL A 507 1.31 -25.52 20.70
N THR A 508 1.68 -25.70 19.44
CA THR A 508 1.43 -26.93 18.68
C THR A 508 2.73 -27.45 18.05
N PHE A 509 2.86 -28.77 17.89
CA PHE A 509 4.00 -29.38 17.20
C PHE A 509 3.62 -29.78 15.77
N ASP A 510 4.60 -29.87 14.86
CA ASP A 510 4.43 -30.56 13.59
C ASP A 510 4.47 -32.08 13.84
N PRO A 511 3.37 -32.84 13.64
CA PRO A 511 3.36 -34.28 13.89
C PRO A 511 4.34 -35.05 13.00
N ARG A 512 4.84 -34.43 11.92
CA ARG A 512 5.82 -35.01 10.99
C ARG A 512 7.26 -34.60 11.32
N ARG A 513 7.44 -33.58 12.17
CA ARG A 513 8.74 -33.03 12.60
C ARG A 513 8.66 -32.62 14.08
N PRO A 514 8.79 -33.55 15.05
CA PRO A 514 8.61 -33.25 16.48
C PRO A 514 9.52 -32.15 17.06
N ALA A 515 10.62 -31.81 16.37
CA ALA A 515 11.47 -30.66 16.73
C ALA A 515 10.89 -29.29 16.34
N THR A 516 9.90 -29.25 15.43
CA THR A 516 9.26 -28.02 14.97
C THR A 516 7.99 -27.77 15.77
N LEU A 517 7.90 -26.59 16.39
CA LEU A 517 6.72 -26.12 17.09
C LEU A 517 6.29 -24.75 16.58
N TYR A 518 5.01 -24.46 16.77
CA TYR A 518 4.37 -23.21 16.42
C TYR A 518 3.59 -22.68 17.63
N ALA A 519 3.46 -21.37 17.73
CA ALA A 519 2.67 -20.73 18.76
C ALA A 519 2.05 -19.43 18.24
N CYS A 520 0.97 -18.99 18.88
CA CYS A 520 0.37 -17.68 18.60
C CYS A 520 -0.41 -17.18 19.82
N GLY A 521 -0.68 -15.88 19.82
CA GLY A 521 -1.32 -15.20 20.93
C GLY A 521 -2.13 -13.98 20.52
N PHE A 522 -2.60 -13.25 21.53
CA PHE A 522 -3.18 -11.93 21.36
C PHE A 522 -2.16 -10.89 20.88
N ASP A 523 -0.90 -11.05 21.31
CA ASP A 523 0.25 -10.26 20.87
C ASP A 523 0.49 -10.45 19.36
N GLN A 524 1.22 -9.52 18.73
CA GLN A 524 1.42 -9.52 17.28
C GLN A 524 2.15 -10.78 16.78
N ALA A 525 1.53 -11.43 15.80
CA ALA A 525 2.04 -12.51 14.94
C ALA A 525 2.17 -13.94 15.51
N ALA A 526 2.28 -14.88 14.58
CA ALA A 526 2.60 -16.28 14.83
C ALA A 526 4.11 -16.50 15.01
N TRP A 527 4.47 -17.54 15.76
CA TRP A 527 5.83 -17.91 16.14
C TRP A 527 6.15 -19.34 15.72
N ARG A 528 7.43 -19.60 15.41
CA ARG A 528 7.97 -20.92 15.08
C ARG A 528 9.29 -21.18 15.80
N SER A 529 9.42 -22.39 16.34
CA SER A 529 10.66 -23.02 16.79
C SER A 529 11.00 -24.20 15.88
N THR A 530 12.28 -24.52 15.72
CA THR A 530 12.77 -25.73 15.02
C THR A 530 13.69 -26.59 15.89
N ASP A 531 13.79 -26.27 17.19
CA ASP A 531 14.74 -26.81 18.15
C ASP A 531 14.06 -27.33 19.43
N ARG A 532 12.83 -27.86 19.32
CA ARG A 532 12.00 -28.31 20.45
C ARG A 532 11.63 -27.19 21.43
N GLY A 533 11.33 -26.01 20.91
CA GLY A 533 10.83 -24.86 21.67
C GLY A 533 11.89 -24.15 22.50
N GLU A 534 13.18 -24.40 22.26
CA GLU A 534 14.29 -23.75 22.97
C GLU A 534 14.49 -22.32 22.48
N THR A 535 14.34 -22.06 21.18
CA THR A 535 14.32 -20.72 20.59
C THR A 535 13.12 -20.51 19.67
N TRP A 536 12.66 -19.25 19.57
CA TRP A 536 11.45 -18.87 18.85
C TRP A 536 11.68 -17.68 17.92
N SER A 537 11.24 -17.85 16.67
CA SER A 537 11.28 -16.85 15.60
C SER A 537 9.86 -16.46 15.18
N ARG A 538 9.64 -15.23 14.70
CA ARG A 538 8.34 -14.80 14.17
C ARG A 538 8.16 -15.33 12.76
N ILE A 539 6.97 -15.84 12.44
CA ILE A 539 6.62 -16.28 11.09
C ILE A 539 6.19 -15.05 10.28
N ARG A 540 6.95 -14.74 9.23
CA ARG A 540 6.68 -13.59 8.37
C ARG A 540 5.38 -13.74 7.58
N GLY A 541 4.67 -12.64 7.36
CA GLY A 541 3.40 -12.63 6.63
C GLY A 541 2.15 -12.92 7.47
N PHE A 542 2.29 -13.42 8.69
CA PHE A 542 1.18 -13.55 9.64
C PHE A 542 1.22 -12.40 10.65
N ASN A 543 1.13 -11.15 10.16
CA ASN A 543 1.19 -9.95 11.00
C ASN A 543 -0.21 -9.47 11.41
N PHE A 544 -0.81 -10.18 12.37
CA PHE A 544 -2.05 -9.79 13.01
C PHE A 544 -1.96 -9.97 14.53
N LYS A 545 -2.80 -9.21 15.24
CA LYS A 545 -3.13 -9.51 16.64
C LYS A 545 -4.13 -10.67 16.68
N TRP A 546 -4.24 -11.30 17.84
CA TRP A 546 -5.30 -12.28 18.14
C TRP A 546 -5.22 -13.57 17.30
N GLY A 547 -4.00 -14.06 17.02
CA GLY A 547 -3.80 -15.43 16.55
C GLY A 547 -4.08 -16.43 17.66
N HIS A 548 -5.03 -17.34 17.46
CA HIS A 548 -5.51 -18.26 18.49
C HIS A 548 -4.79 -19.62 18.46
N ARG A 549 -4.72 -20.29 17.29
CA ARG A 549 -3.99 -21.55 17.13
C ARG A 549 -3.31 -21.65 15.76
N VAL A 550 -2.10 -22.22 15.73
CA VAL A 550 -1.44 -22.68 14.48
C VAL A 550 -1.70 -24.17 14.29
N ILE A 551 -2.01 -24.60 13.06
CA ILE A 551 -2.25 -26.01 12.71
C ILE A 551 -1.41 -26.34 11.47
N PRO A 552 -0.45 -27.28 11.55
CA PRO A 552 0.27 -27.78 10.38
C PRO A 552 -0.69 -28.36 9.33
N ASP A 553 -0.55 -27.96 8.07
CA ASP A 553 -1.32 -28.53 6.98
C ASP A 553 -0.90 -29.99 6.75
N PRO A 554 -1.78 -31.01 6.85
CA PRO A 554 -1.39 -32.41 6.71
C PRO A 554 -0.97 -32.77 5.28
N ALA A 555 -1.51 -32.08 4.26
CA ALA A 555 -1.25 -32.33 2.84
C ALA A 555 0.03 -31.62 2.36
N ASP A 556 0.32 -30.41 2.86
CA ASP A 556 1.55 -29.66 2.53
C ASP A 556 2.44 -29.44 3.77
N ARG A 557 3.64 -30.03 3.77
CA ARG A 557 4.60 -29.91 4.88
C ARG A 557 5.14 -28.50 5.06
N GLU A 558 5.12 -27.68 4.01
CA GLU A 558 5.62 -26.31 4.07
C GLU A 558 4.50 -25.28 4.26
N ARG A 559 3.31 -25.72 4.70
CA ARG A 559 2.19 -24.83 5.06
C ARG A 559 1.63 -25.04 6.46
N ILE A 560 1.04 -23.97 6.95
CA ILE A 560 0.27 -23.90 8.19
C ILE A 560 -1.04 -23.17 7.95
N TYR A 561 -2.04 -23.54 8.74
CA TYR A 561 -3.21 -22.73 9.00
C TYR A 561 -3.00 -21.95 10.31
N VAL A 562 -3.46 -20.72 10.39
CA VAL A 562 -3.47 -19.93 11.63
C VAL A 562 -4.89 -19.41 11.85
N THR A 563 -5.53 -19.87 12.93
CA THR A 563 -6.85 -19.37 13.32
C THR A 563 -6.70 -18.06 14.08
N THR A 564 -7.66 -17.17 13.92
CA THR A 564 -7.64 -15.85 14.55
C THR A 564 -8.99 -15.51 15.15
N PHE A 565 -9.00 -14.49 16.00
CA PHE A 565 -10.21 -13.87 16.50
C PHE A 565 -10.55 -12.66 15.62
N GLY A 566 -11.67 -12.72 14.88
CA GLY A 566 -12.14 -11.69 13.96
C GLY A 566 -11.60 -11.78 12.52
N GLY A 567 -10.42 -12.37 12.29
CA GLY A 567 -9.79 -12.49 10.97
C GLY A 567 -9.90 -13.88 10.32
N SER A 568 -10.80 -14.74 10.79
CA SER A 568 -11.01 -16.12 10.31
C SER A 568 -9.73 -16.99 10.39
N VAL A 569 -9.50 -17.81 9.35
CA VAL A 569 -8.36 -18.72 9.20
C VAL A 569 -7.46 -18.25 8.05
N TRP A 570 -6.17 -18.06 8.35
CA TRP A 570 -5.13 -17.80 7.36
C TRP A 570 -4.45 -19.10 6.94
N HIS A 571 -4.07 -19.24 5.67
CA HIS A 571 -3.26 -20.37 5.16
C HIS A 571 -2.04 -19.84 4.43
N GLY A 572 -0.86 -20.38 4.71
CA GLY A 572 0.37 -19.86 4.12
C GLY A 572 1.63 -20.62 4.53
N PRO A 573 2.81 -20.14 4.11
CA PRO A 573 4.08 -20.83 4.29
C PRO A 573 4.45 -20.98 5.77
N ALA A 574 4.81 -22.20 6.17
CA ALA A 574 5.19 -22.56 7.53
C ALA A 574 6.44 -21.83 8.03
N ALA A 575 7.34 -21.44 7.13
CA ALA A 575 8.51 -20.61 7.42
C ALA A 575 8.25 -19.08 7.27
N GLY A 576 7.06 -18.70 6.81
CA GLY A 576 6.67 -17.32 6.49
C GLY A 576 7.07 -16.89 5.08
N ASP A 577 6.48 -15.80 4.58
CA ASP A 577 6.88 -15.18 3.31
C ASP A 577 8.03 -14.17 3.55
N PRO A 578 9.24 -14.39 3.01
CA PRO A 578 10.36 -13.47 3.18
C PRO A 578 10.11 -12.06 2.61
N ARG A 579 9.14 -11.91 1.69
CA ARG A 579 8.71 -10.60 1.15
C ARG A 579 7.55 -9.95 1.88
N ALA A 580 6.94 -10.63 2.84
CA ALA A 580 5.78 -10.07 3.54
C ALA A 580 6.07 -8.64 3.98
N ALA A 581 5.13 -7.74 3.67
CA ALA A 581 5.16 -6.35 4.11
C ALA A 581 4.81 -6.31 5.61
N GLU A 582 5.83 -6.51 6.44
CA GLU A 582 5.73 -6.35 7.89
C GLU A 582 5.44 -4.87 8.26
N ASP A 583 4.94 -4.63 9.48
CA ASP A 583 4.71 -3.26 9.98
C ASP A 583 5.98 -2.40 9.82
N ARG A 584 5.82 -1.21 9.26
CA ARG A 584 6.91 -0.24 9.06
C ARG A 584 7.34 0.37 10.39
N GLY A 585 8.16 -0.38 11.15
CA GLY A 585 8.58 -0.03 12.50
C GLY A 585 9.99 -0.50 12.93
N ALA A 586 10.75 -1.20 12.09
CA ALA A 586 12.19 -1.47 12.27
C ALA A 586 12.81 -2.03 10.97
N ALA A 587 14.11 -1.79 10.74
CA ALA A 587 14.90 -2.28 9.59
C ALA A 587 16.27 -2.80 10.09
N PRO A 588 17.05 -3.64 9.36
CA PRO A 588 16.97 -3.95 7.92
C PRO A 588 16.97 -5.46 7.49
N LEU A 589 17.00 -5.70 6.16
CA LEU A 589 16.92 -6.98 5.40
C LEU A 589 18.09 -7.09 4.38
N ALA A 590 18.31 -8.12 3.53
CA ALA A 590 17.53 -9.26 2.96
C ALA A 590 18.54 -10.43 2.63
N PRO A 591 18.38 -11.37 1.64
CA PRO A 591 17.23 -11.89 0.83
C PRO A 591 17.15 -13.45 0.81
N ALA A 592 16.20 -14.19 0.19
CA ALA A 592 15.89 -14.33 -1.27
C ALA A 592 14.52 -15.07 -1.54
N PRO A 593 14.12 -15.49 -2.77
CA PRO A 593 13.22 -14.69 -3.63
C PRO A 593 11.92 -15.41 -4.16
N PRO A 594 10.80 -14.69 -4.42
CA PRO A 594 9.58 -15.24 -5.07
C PRO A 594 8.89 -14.31 -6.13
N THR A 595 7.67 -14.65 -6.59
CA THR A 595 6.86 -14.07 -7.71
C THR A 595 6.81 -12.54 -7.89
N GLU A 596 7.60 -12.03 -8.83
CA GLU A 596 7.85 -10.62 -9.17
C GLU A 596 6.71 -9.58 -9.01
N GLY A 597 6.86 -8.65 -8.07
CA GLY A 597 5.99 -7.47 -7.89
C GLY A 597 6.48 -6.22 -8.64
N ARG A 598 5.69 -5.12 -8.64
CA ARG A 598 5.97 -3.87 -9.39
C ARG A 598 7.40 -3.34 -9.21
N GLU A 599 7.88 -3.25 -7.96
CA GLU A 599 9.25 -2.77 -7.70
C GLU A 599 10.32 -3.72 -8.23
N SER A 600 10.08 -5.03 -8.21
CA SER A 600 11.01 -6.03 -8.77
C SER A 600 11.01 -6.01 -10.30
N ARG A 601 9.86 -5.73 -10.94
CA ARG A 601 9.77 -5.48 -12.40
C ARG A 601 10.53 -4.22 -12.81
N LEU A 602 10.37 -3.13 -12.06
CA LEU A 602 11.18 -1.91 -12.25
C LEU A 602 12.67 -2.20 -12.05
N GLU A 603 13.03 -2.96 -11.02
CA GLU A 603 14.42 -3.32 -10.73
C GLU A 603 15.03 -4.13 -11.89
N LYS A 604 14.29 -5.08 -12.49
CA LYS A 604 14.76 -5.77 -13.70
C LYS A 604 14.99 -4.85 -14.89
N LEU A 605 14.13 -3.85 -15.13
CA LEU A 605 14.31 -2.91 -16.24
C LEU A 605 15.56 -2.04 -16.01
N VAL A 606 15.73 -1.50 -14.81
CA VAL A 606 16.88 -0.65 -14.46
C VAL A 606 18.19 -1.47 -14.46
N GLU A 607 18.21 -2.66 -13.87
CA GLU A 607 19.41 -3.52 -13.85
C GLU A 607 19.75 -4.07 -15.24
N ALA A 608 18.77 -4.31 -16.12
CA ALA A 608 19.01 -4.65 -17.52
C ALA A 608 19.67 -3.46 -18.26
N ASN A 609 19.18 -2.25 -18.04
CA ASN A 609 19.72 -1.05 -18.67
C ASN A 609 21.17 -0.78 -18.24
N ILE A 610 21.47 -0.84 -16.94
CA ILE A 610 22.83 -0.76 -16.36
C ILE A 610 23.81 -1.74 -17.03
N ARG A 611 23.35 -2.96 -17.31
CA ARG A 611 24.15 -3.99 -18.01
C ARG A 611 24.34 -3.68 -19.49
N GLY A 612 23.39 -3.01 -20.14
CA GLY A 612 23.54 -2.47 -21.50
C GLY A 612 24.60 -1.37 -21.57
N VAL A 613 24.51 -0.37 -20.69
CA VAL A 613 25.51 0.70 -20.52
C VAL A 613 26.90 0.09 -20.33
N HIS A 614 27.01 -0.88 -19.43
CA HIS A 614 28.29 -1.55 -19.17
C HIS A 614 28.78 -2.39 -20.37
N ALA A 615 27.89 -3.05 -21.14
CA ALA A 615 28.29 -3.80 -22.34
C ALA A 615 28.86 -2.88 -23.43
N TYR A 616 28.25 -1.70 -23.61
CA TYR A 616 28.80 -0.65 -24.49
C TYR A 616 30.16 -0.17 -24.01
N GLN A 617 30.32 0.03 -22.70
CA GLN A 617 31.59 0.46 -22.13
C GLN A 617 32.71 -0.56 -22.31
N VAL A 618 32.43 -1.86 -22.16
CA VAL A 618 33.40 -2.93 -22.42
C VAL A 618 33.84 -2.95 -23.90
N LEU A 619 32.95 -2.65 -24.85
CA LEU A 619 33.33 -2.43 -26.26
C LEU A 619 34.27 -1.24 -26.41
N LEU A 620 33.92 -0.10 -25.79
CA LEU A 620 34.71 1.13 -25.89
C LEU A 620 36.10 0.98 -25.26
N ALA A 621 36.20 0.31 -24.11
CA ALA A 621 37.47 -0.02 -23.46
C ALA A 621 38.37 -0.90 -24.36
N ARG A 622 37.80 -1.93 -25.00
CA ARG A 622 38.50 -2.79 -25.97
C ARG A 622 38.99 -2.03 -27.20
N GLN A 623 38.16 -1.16 -27.76
CA GLN A 623 38.50 -0.40 -28.98
C GLN A 623 39.50 0.74 -28.71
N SER A 624 39.42 1.38 -27.55
CA SER A 624 40.27 2.53 -27.19
C SER A 624 41.56 2.14 -26.46
N GLY A 625 41.63 0.93 -25.88
CA GLY A 625 42.72 0.52 -24.99
C GLY A 625 42.76 1.27 -23.65
N LYS A 626 41.67 1.95 -23.28
CA LYS A 626 41.56 2.77 -22.06
C LYS A 626 40.60 2.13 -21.04
N GLY A 627 40.76 2.52 -19.77
CA GLY A 627 39.96 2.05 -18.66
C GLY A 627 40.67 0.98 -17.80
N ASP A 628 40.19 0.80 -16.57
CA ASP A 628 40.65 -0.26 -15.67
C ASP A 628 40.24 -1.65 -16.22
N PRO A 629 41.19 -2.53 -16.60
CA PRO A 629 40.88 -3.81 -17.23
C PRO A 629 40.24 -4.83 -16.27
N GLY A 630 40.29 -4.60 -14.95
CA GLY A 630 39.54 -5.36 -13.96
C GLY A 630 38.08 -4.96 -13.88
N CYS A 631 37.77 -3.66 -14.04
CA CYS A 631 36.39 -3.16 -14.10
C CYS A 631 35.70 -3.43 -15.43
N TYR A 632 36.40 -3.32 -16.56
CA TYR A 632 35.80 -3.42 -17.91
C TYR A 632 36.18 -4.73 -18.61
N GLY A 633 36.30 -5.81 -17.83
CA GLY A 633 36.57 -7.15 -18.32
C GLY A 633 35.34 -7.79 -18.97
N ALA A 634 35.47 -8.27 -20.20
CA ALA A 634 34.34 -8.74 -21.02
C ALA A 634 33.72 -10.11 -20.64
N GLY A 635 34.11 -10.73 -19.53
CA GLY A 635 33.53 -12.01 -19.08
C GLY A 635 33.64 -13.19 -20.07
N GLY A 636 34.53 -13.11 -21.07
CA GLY A 636 34.65 -14.09 -22.16
C GLY A 636 33.81 -13.80 -23.40
N LEU A 637 32.98 -12.74 -23.41
CA LEU A 637 32.16 -12.34 -24.55
C LEU A 637 33.02 -11.80 -25.71
N GLY A 638 32.64 -12.11 -26.95
CA GLY A 638 33.21 -11.53 -28.17
C GLY A 638 32.70 -10.11 -28.45
N GLU A 639 33.25 -9.47 -29.48
CA GLU A 639 32.78 -8.14 -29.90
C GLU A 639 31.35 -8.19 -30.47
N ALA A 640 30.98 -9.29 -31.13
CA ALA A 640 29.64 -9.51 -31.65
C ALA A 640 28.59 -9.65 -30.53
N ASP A 641 28.90 -10.40 -29.47
CA ASP A 641 27.97 -10.62 -28.35
C ASP A 641 27.69 -9.32 -27.59
N LEU A 642 28.73 -8.52 -27.33
CA LEU A 642 28.57 -7.21 -26.70
C LEU A 642 27.74 -6.26 -27.58
N LYS A 643 27.93 -6.26 -28.91
CA LYS A 643 27.10 -5.47 -29.83
C LYS A 643 25.64 -5.92 -29.82
N ALA A 644 25.37 -7.22 -29.64
CA ALA A 644 24.01 -7.73 -29.47
C ALA A 644 23.37 -7.27 -28.15
N LEU A 645 24.12 -7.23 -27.04
CA LEU A 645 23.63 -6.67 -25.78
C LEU A 645 23.30 -5.18 -25.89
N VAL A 646 24.16 -4.39 -26.55
CA VAL A 646 23.87 -2.97 -26.86
C VAL A 646 22.58 -2.83 -27.70
N ALA A 647 22.39 -3.69 -28.70
CA ALA A 647 21.17 -3.68 -29.50
C ALA A 647 19.90 -4.01 -28.69
N HIS A 648 19.97 -4.95 -27.73
CA HIS A 648 18.87 -5.22 -26.81
C HIS A 648 18.56 -4.04 -25.88
N GLN A 649 19.59 -3.30 -25.43
CA GLN A 649 19.37 -2.07 -24.65
C GLN A 649 18.63 -1.01 -25.48
N SER A 650 19.07 -0.77 -26.72
CA SER A 650 18.38 0.16 -27.63
C SER A 650 16.95 -0.27 -27.94
N ALA A 651 16.69 -1.57 -28.10
CA ALA A 651 15.33 -2.11 -28.31
C ALA A 651 14.44 -2.00 -27.05
N LEU A 652 15.02 -2.16 -25.87
CA LEU A 652 14.33 -1.96 -24.59
C LEU A 652 13.90 -0.50 -24.42
N LEU A 653 14.82 0.44 -24.61
CA LEU A 653 14.54 1.87 -24.46
C LEU A 653 13.59 2.40 -25.56
N GLY A 654 13.69 1.86 -26.78
CA GLY A 654 12.78 2.14 -27.90
C GLY A 654 11.43 1.39 -27.86
N SER A 655 11.11 0.66 -26.78
CA SER A 655 9.83 -0.04 -26.65
C SER A 655 8.66 0.90 -26.37
N ASP A 656 7.43 0.49 -26.73
CA ASP A 656 6.22 1.26 -26.37
C ASP A 656 6.09 1.42 -24.85
N LEU A 657 6.31 2.64 -24.37
CA LEU A 657 6.27 3.01 -22.95
C LEU A 657 4.89 2.74 -22.34
N GLY A 658 3.81 2.76 -23.12
CA GLY A 658 2.47 2.35 -22.66
C GLY A 658 2.42 0.88 -22.24
N ALA A 659 2.91 -0.01 -23.12
CA ALA A 659 3.05 -1.44 -22.85
C ALA A 659 4.06 -1.73 -21.73
N VAL A 660 5.25 -1.10 -21.72
CA VAL A 660 6.24 -1.29 -20.64
C VAL A 660 5.63 -0.93 -19.28
N LYS A 661 4.94 0.21 -19.19
CA LYS A 661 4.26 0.65 -17.97
C LYS A 661 3.14 -0.29 -17.55
N ALA A 662 2.32 -0.77 -18.48
CA ALA A 662 1.30 -1.77 -18.19
C ALA A 662 1.91 -3.07 -17.62
N TRP A 663 3.02 -3.55 -18.18
CA TRP A 663 3.74 -4.73 -17.69
C TRP A 663 4.31 -4.53 -16.28
N VAL A 664 4.96 -3.39 -16.03
CA VAL A 664 5.44 -2.97 -14.70
C VAL A 664 4.31 -3.00 -13.67
N GLU A 665 3.17 -2.42 -14.01
CA GLU A 665 1.97 -2.36 -13.16
C GLU A 665 1.27 -3.73 -13.00
N GLY A 666 1.68 -4.76 -13.74
CA GLY A 666 1.06 -6.09 -13.71
C GLY A 666 -0.26 -6.17 -14.45
N ARG A 667 -0.54 -5.21 -15.33
CA ARG A 667 -1.68 -5.22 -16.25
C ARG A 667 -1.32 -6.02 -17.50
N SER A 668 -2.34 -6.45 -18.25
CA SER A 668 -2.14 -7.06 -19.57
C SER A 668 -1.35 -6.10 -20.47
N SER A 669 -0.34 -6.63 -21.15
CA SER A 669 0.60 -5.85 -21.95
C SER A 669 1.12 -6.65 -23.13
N ALA A 670 1.44 -5.94 -24.23
CA ALA A 670 2.16 -6.48 -25.39
C ALA A 670 3.70 -6.43 -25.23
N PHE A 671 4.20 -5.89 -24.10
CA PHE A 671 5.63 -5.88 -23.80
C PHE A 671 6.06 -7.25 -23.25
N ASP A 672 7.00 -7.88 -23.95
CA ASP A 672 7.60 -9.16 -23.55
C ASP A 672 9.01 -8.95 -22.99
N PRO A 673 9.23 -9.14 -21.67
CA PRO A 673 10.57 -9.01 -21.07
C PRO A 673 11.53 -10.12 -21.53
N ALA A 674 11.06 -11.24 -22.08
CA ALA A 674 11.93 -12.32 -22.54
C ALA A 674 12.77 -11.91 -23.76
N ARG A 675 12.29 -10.94 -24.56
CA ARG A 675 12.96 -10.50 -25.79
C ARG A 675 14.19 -9.63 -25.54
N ASP A 676 14.08 -8.62 -24.67
CA ASP A 676 15.11 -7.58 -24.53
C ASP A 676 15.64 -7.40 -23.10
N VAL A 677 14.84 -7.74 -22.07
CA VAL A 677 15.26 -7.62 -20.65
C VAL A 677 16.08 -8.85 -20.22
N GLN A 678 15.62 -10.05 -20.56
CA GLN A 678 16.29 -11.30 -20.16
C GLN A 678 17.70 -11.48 -20.76
N PRO A 679 17.99 -11.17 -22.04
CA PRO A 679 19.35 -11.28 -22.58
C PRO A 679 20.36 -10.40 -21.84
N LEU A 680 19.96 -9.16 -21.48
CA LEU A 680 20.77 -8.24 -20.68
C LEU A 680 21.05 -8.80 -19.28
N LEU A 681 20.02 -9.26 -18.58
CA LEU A 681 20.16 -9.82 -17.22
C LEU A 681 20.94 -11.13 -17.17
N ALA A 682 20.83 -11.97 -18.21
CA ALA A 682 21.50 -13.26 -18.31
C ALA A 682 22.97 -13.17 -18.78
N ALA A 683 23.40 -12.02 -19.31
CA ALA A 683 24.76 -11.83 -19.80
C ALA A 683 25.81 -12.09 -18.70
N PRO A 684 26.93 -12.79 -18.99
CA PRO A 684 28.05 -13.01 -18.06
C PRO A 684 28.94 -11.77 -17.90
N LEU A 685 28.33 -10.59 -17.89
CA LEU A 685 28.96 -9.29 -17.75
C LEU A 685 28.92 -8.90 -16.26
N GLY A 686 30.05 -9.00 -15.57
CA GLY A 686 30.16 -8.71 -14.14
C GLY A 686 30.28 -7.22 -13.84
N LEU A 687 29.56 -6.72 -12.85
CA LEU A 687 29.68 -5.33 -12.37
C LEU A 687 30.67 -5.28 -11.20
N ASP A 688 31.88 -4.73 -11.42
CA ASP A 688 32.85 -4.49 -10.35
C ASP A 688 32.32 -3.44 -9.36
N SER A 689 32.55 -3.63 -8.05
CA SER A 689 32.06 -2.75 -6.98
C SER A 689 32.69 -1.35 -6.97
N ARG A 690 33.73 -1.15 -7.80
CA ARG A 690 34.40 0.13 -8.12
C ARG A 690 33.80 0.81 -9.35
N LEU A 691 32.85 0.22 -10.06
CA LEU A 691 32.16 0.93 -11.16
C LEU A 691 31.40 2.13 -10.60
N PRO A 692 31.42 3.30 -11.28
CA PRO A 692 30.61 4.47 -10.97
C PRO A 692 29.18 4.15 -10.49
N VAL A 693 28.46 3.27 -11.18
CA VAL A 693 27.08 2.90 -10.82
C VAL A 693 26.96 2.27 -9.42
N GLU A 694 27.89 1.39 -9.04
CA GLU A 694 27.90 0.73 -7.72
C GLU A 694 28.40 1.67 -6.61
N VAL A 695 29.45 2.45 -6.92
CA VAL A 695 30.03 3.44 -6.01
C VAL A 695 29.00 4.49 -5.62
N PHE A 696 28.26 5.03 -6.59
CA PHE A 696 27.25 6.06 -6.34
C PHE A 696 25.94 5.49 -5.77
N THR A 697 25.52 4.27 -6.15
CA THR A 697 24.40 3.58 -5.49
C THR A 697 24.62 3.48 -3.98
N ARG A 698 25.85 3.10 -3.57
CA ARG A 698 26.24 2.97 -2.16
C ARG A 698 26.22 4.30 -1.41
N ASP A 699 26.72 5.37 -2.03
CA ASP A 699 26.72 6.73 -1.47
C ASP A 699 25.30 7.33 -1.36
N LEU A 700 24.43 7.11 -2.36
CA LEU A 700 23.02 7.49 -2.26
C LEU A 700 22.31 6.73 -1.12
N ALA A 701 22.55 5.43 -0.98
CA ALA A 701 21.97 4.59 0.08
C ALA A 701 22.40 5.01 1.50
N ALA A 702 23.59 5.61 1.65
CA ALA A 702 24.05 6.17 2.92
C ALA A 702 23.34 7.48 3.29
N ARG A 703 22.77 8.20 2.32
CA ARG A 703 22.23 9.56 2.48
C ARG A 703 20.70 9.66 2.38
N THR A 704 20.00 8.62 1.92
CA THR A 704 18.53 8.58 1.87
C THR A 704 17.96 7.19 2.19
N ARG A 705 16.67 7.12 2.56
CA ARG A 705 15.93 5.86 2.82
C ARG A 705 15.08 5.39 1.62
N ALA A 706 15.33 5.91 0.42
CA ALA A 706 14.56 5.53 -0.76
C ALA A 706 14.84 4.08 -1.21
N PRO A 707 13.85 3.36 -1.79
CA PRO A 707 14.03 1.99 -2.28
C PRO A 707 15.16 1.84 -3.31
N ARG A 708 15.88 0.71 -3.30
CA ARG A 708 17.07 0.45 -4.13
C ARG A 708 16.89 0.85 -5.61
N VAL A 709 15.79 0.42 -6.23
CA VAL A 709 15.49 0.74 -7.65
C VAL A 709 15.47 2.24 -7.97
N ARG A 710 15.09 3.09 -7.01
CA ARG A 710 15.12 4.57 -7.14
C ARG A 710 16.52 5.17 -6.98
N LEU A 711 17.42 4.46 -6.32
CA LEU A 711 18.84 4.85 -6.26
C LEU A 711 19.53 4.42 -7.56
N ARG A 712 19.20 3.22 -8.05
CA ARG A 712 19.75 2.63 -9.27
C ARG A 712 19.39 3.42 -10.54
N SER A 713 18.17 3.95 -10.65
CA SER A 713 17.79 4.80 -11.80
C SER A 713 18.70 6.02 -11.95
N ILE A 714 18.88 6.79 -10.87
CA ILE A 714 19.79 7.95 -10.87
C ILE A 714 21.24 7.52 -11.06
N ALA A 715 21.68 6.42 -10.44
CA ALA A 715 23.04 5.93 -10.59
C ALA A 715 23.36 5.47 -12.02
N ASN A 716 22.38 4.90 -12.72
CA ASN A 716 22.50 4.53 -14.13
C ASN A 716 22.73 5.77 -15.03
N LEU A 717 21.98 6.85 -14.81
CA LEU A 717 22.18 8.10 -15.55
C LEU A 717 23.59 8.68 -15.35
N TYR A 718 24.14 8.60 -14.12
CA TYR A 718 25.55 8.95 -13.86
C TYR A 718 26.52 7.99 -14.53
N GLN A 719 26.21 6.69 -14.57
CA GLN A 719 27.01 5.68 -15.27
C GLN A 719 27.15 6.04 -16.75
N THR A 720 26.03 6.27 -17.44
CA THR A 720 26.03 6.62 -18.86
C THR A 720 26.90 7.85 -19.16
N ILE A 721 26.88 8.86 -18.29
CA ILE A 721 27.71 10.08 -18.43
C ILE A 721 29.20 9.80 -18.21
N LEU A 722 29.53 9.06 -17.14
CA LEU A 722 30.91 8.83 -16.69
C LEU A 722 31.60 7.67 -17.43
N GLU A 723 30.83 6.82 -18.11
CA GLU A 723 31.33 5.64 -18.81
C GLU A 723 31.15 5.73 -20.33
N VAL A 724 29.95 6.07 -20.82
CA VAL A 724 29.58 5.86 -22.23
C VAL A 724 29.65 7.14 -23.05
N GLU A 725 28.86 8.15 -22.69
CA GLU A 725 28.77 9.40 -23.42
C GLU A 725 28.32 10.53 -22.51
N ARG A 726 28.97 11.69 -22.60
CA ARG A 726 28.58 12.82 -21.75
C ARG A 726 27.18 13.34 -22.04
N ASP A 727 26.66 13.15 -23.24
CA ASP A 727 25.67 14.07 -23.81
C ASP A 727 24.61 13.43 -24.73
N GLY A 728 24.63 12.12 -24.99
CA GLY A 728 23.99 11.60 -26.19
C GLY A 728 22.60 11.03 -26.10
N ASP A 729 22.33 10.20 -27.11
CA ASP A 729 20.98 9.80 -27.47
C ASP A 729 20.53 8.68 -26.52
N LEU A 730 21.46 7.81 -26.10
CA LEU A 730 21.23 6.83 -25.04
C LEU A 730 20.83 7.54 -23.74
N LEU A 731 21.60 8.53 -23.29
CA LEU A 731 21.27 9.26 -22.06
C LEU A 731 19.88 9.92 -22.13
N GLN A 732 19.47 10.42 -23.30
CA GLN A 732 18.14 11.02 -23.47
C GLN A 732 17.02 9.99 -23.41
N ASP A 733 17.23 8.82 -24.02
CA ASP A 733 16.28 7.70 -24.01
C ASP A 733 16.10 7.15 -22.58
N GLU A 734 17.20 7.03 -21.80
CA GLU A 734 17.14 6.65 -20.38
C GLU A 734 16.31 7.63 -19.54
N PHE A 735 16.53 8.93 -19.71
CA PHE A 735 15.72 9.96 -19.04
C PHE A 735 14.23 9.85 -19.40
N ALA A 736 13.89 9.63 -20.67
CA ALA A 736 12.50 9.47 -21.10
C ALA A 736 11.85 8.21 -20.52
N PHE A 737 12.60 7.09 -20.52
CA PHE A 737 12.17 5.80 -20.01
C PHE A 737 11.90 5.84 -18.49
N ASP A 738 12.85 6.34 -17.70
CA ASP A 738 12.70 6.43 -16.24
C ASP A 738 11.56 7.37 -15.82
N ILE A 739 11.41 8.52 -16.49
CA ILE A 739 10.30 9.45 -16.24
C ILE A 739 8.95 8.78 -16.52
N ALA A 740 8.80 8.07 -17.64
CA ALA A 740 7.55 7.39 -18.01
C ALA A 740 7.13 6.31 -17.00
N LEU A 741 8.11 5.65 -16.37
CA LEU A 741 7.92 4.64 -15.32
C LEU A 741 7.73 5.21 -13.91
N GLY A 742 7.90 6.53 -13.74
CA GLY A 742 7.81 7.22 -12.45
C GLY A 742 9.00 6.94 -11.52
N LEU A 743 10.16 6.67 -12.10
CA LEU A 743 11.44 6.60 -11.38
C LEU A 743 12.02 8.02 -11.23
N PRO A 744 12.77 8.30 -10.16
CA PRO A 744 13.47 9.57 -10.03
C PRO A 744 14.69 9.58 -10.93
N VAL A 745 14.94 10.74 -11.54
CA VAL A 745 16.03 10.99 -12.49
C VAL A 745 17.03 12.02 -11.97
N TYR A 746 16.86 12.58 -10.77
CA TYR A 746 17.85 13.45 -10.12
C TYR A 746 17.69 13.52 -8.59
N VAL A 747 18.78 13.85 -7.90
CA VAL A 747 18.95 13.59 -6.45
C VAL A 747 17.99 14.37 -5.53
N ARG A 748 17.44 15.52 -5.96
CA ARG A 748 16.42 16.27 -5.19
C ARG A 748 15.11 15.49 -5.03
N GLN A 749 14.78 14.60 -5.97
CA GLN A 749 13.62 13.68 -5.82
C GLN A 749 13.83 12.62 -4.72
N LEU A 750 15.06 12.49 -4.19
CA LEU A 750 15.40 11.66 -3.03
C LEU A 750 15.57 12.48 -1.73
N GLY A 751 15.31 13.79 -1.77
CA GLY A 751 15.50 14.72 -0.65
C GLY A 751 16.94 15.22 -0.46
N LEU A 752 17.83 15.02 -1.43
CA LEU A 752 19.24 15.41 -1.35
C LEU A 752 19.51 16.81 -1.96
N PRO A 753 20.52 17.55 -1.45
CA PRO A 753 20.92 18.83 -2.02
C PRO A 753 21.69 18.63 -3.34
N GLY A 754 21.89 19.72 -4.09
CA GLY A 754 22.47 19.69 -5.44
C GLY A 754 23.03 21.03 -5.91
N THR A 755 23.70 21.75 -5.01
CA THR A 755 24.59 22.86 -5.42
C THR A 755 25.87 22.30 -6.05
N ASP A 756 26.64 23.15 -6.73
CA ASP A 756 27.93 22.72 -7.32
C ASP A 756 28.93 22.30 -6.24
N ALA A 757 28.85 22.87 -5.03
CA ALA A 757 29.64 22.45 -3.89
C ALA A 757 29.24 21.06 -3.37
N ASP A 758 27.94 20.76 -3.32
CA ASP A 758 27.44 19.42 -2.94
C ASP A 758 27.92 18.35 -3.91
N PHE A 759 27.78 18.60 -5.23
CA PHE A 759 28.22 17.66 -6.25
C PHE A 759 29.74 17.48 -6.27
N LEU A 760 30.52 18.53 -6.00
CA LEU A 760 31.98 18.43 -5.87
C LEU A 760 32.40 17.67 -4.61
N ALA A 761 31.70 17.87 -3.49
CA ALA A 761 31.94 17.13 -2.26
C ALA A 761 31.65 15.63 -2.43
N VAL A 762 30.56 15.28 -3.13
CA VAL A 762 30.28 13.90 -3.57
C VAL A 762 31.41 13.40 -4.46
N GLY A 763 31.76 14.14 -5.53
CA GLY A 763 32.82 13.73 -6.46
C GLY A 763 34.16 13.43 -5.79
N ARG A 764 34.59 14.27 -4.84
CA ARG A 764 35.83 14.05 -4.04
C ARG A 764 35.75 12.81 -3.15
N GLY A 765 34.56 12.43 -2.69
CA GLY A 765 34.34 11.20 -1.93
C GLY A 765 34.31 9.93 -2.79
N LEU A 766 33.89 10.04 -4.06
CA LEU A 766 33.71 8.89 -4.96
C LEU A 766 34.89 8.65 -5.90
N GLU A 767 35.62 9.68 -6.32
CA GLU A 767 36.83 9.59 -7.15
C GLU A 767 37.83 8.51 -6.68
N PRO A 768 38.28 8.47 -5.39
CA PRO A 768 39.21 7.44 -4.94
C PRO A 768 38.60 6.03 -4.79
N LEU A 769 37.27 5.91 -4.95
CA LEU A 769 36.53 4.65 -4.84
C LEU A 769 36.10 4.11 -6.21
N ALA A 770 36.11 4.95 -7.25
CA ALA A 770 35.71 4.62 -8.61
C ALA A 770 36.93 4.20 -9.44
N CYS A 771 36.78 3.15 -10.25
CA CYS A 771 37.82 2.78 -11.21
C CYS A 771 37.86 3.75 -12.41
N ALA A 772 39.03 3.89 -13.01
CA ALA A 772 39.24 4.80 -14.14
C ALA A 772 38.45 4.33 -15.37
N SER A 773 37.50 5.13 -15.86
CA SER A 773 36.79 4.88 -17.13
C SER A 773 37.55 5.49 -18.33
N PRO A 774 37.29 5.02 -19.56
CA PRO A 774 37.65 5.69 -20.81
C PRO A 774 37.30 7.18 -20.93
N VAL A 775 36.27 7.68 -20.21
CA VAL A 775 35.75 9.06 -20.31
C VAL A 775 36.22 9.96 -19.16
N GLY A 776 36.51 9.39 -17.98
CA GLY A 776 36.99 10.07 -16.78
C GLY A 776 36.04 9.93 -15.58
N THR A 777 36.63 9.74 -14.39
CA THR A 777 35.90 9.55 -13.11
C THR A 777 36.42 10.44 -11.97
N SER A 778 37.05 11.57 -12.30
CA SER A 778 37.57 12.52 -11.31
C SER A 778 36.46 13.26 -10.57
N ALA A 779 36.77 13.93 -9.46
CA ALA A 779 35.78 14.71 -8.71
C ALA A 779 35.09 15.79 -9.56
N ALA A 780 35.78 16.34 -10.57
CA ALA A 780 35.21 17.28 -11.53
C ALA A 780 34.21 16.60 -12.48
N GLU A 781 34.53 15.40 -12.98
CA GLU A 781 33.61 14.63 -13.84
C GLU A 781 32.34 14.21 -13.09
N TRP A 782 32.47 13.79 -11.83
CA TRP A 782 31.32 13.53 -10.94
C TRP A 782 30.47 14.80 -10.69
N GLN A 783 31.12 15.95 -10.53
CA GLN A 783 30.44 17.24 -10.35
C GLN A 783 29.65 17.65 -11.61
N ILE A 784 30.28 17.50 -12.78
CA ILE A 784 29.71 17.71 -14.11
C ILE A 784 28.49 16.80 -14.32
N ALA A 785 28.63 15.49 -14.05
CA ALA A 785 27.55 14.52 -14.13
C ALA A 785 26.37 14.90 -13.22
N GLY A 786 26.63 15.33 -11.98
CA GLY A 786 25.56 15.72 -11.05
C GLY A 786 24.80 16.98 -11.47
N ARG A 787 25.50 18.04 -11.87
CA ARG A 787 24.87 19.26 -12.40
C ARG A 787 24.08 18.95 -13.67
N LYS A 788 24.58 18.06 -14.54
CA LYS A 788 23.89 17.59 -15.73
C LYS A 788 22.58 16.87 -15.40
N VAL A 789 22.66 15.83 -14.59
CA VAL A 789 21.51 14.99 -14.25
C VAL A 789 20.42 15.81 -13.57
N TRP A 790 20.82 16.75 -12.69
CA TRP A 790 19.91 17.72 -12.08
C TRP A 790 19.15 18.57 -13.10
N ASN A 791 19.88 19.28 -13.97
CA ASN A 791 19.28 20.23 -14.89
C ASN A 791 18.45 19.54 -15.99
N TRP A 792 18.87 18.37 -16.47
CA TRP A 792 18.05 17.55 -17.38
C TRP A 792 16.81 17.01 -16.68
N GLY A 793 16.91 16.59 -15.42
CA GLY A 793 15.76 16.20 -14.61
C GLY A 793 14.74 17.33 -14.46
N GLU A 794 15.19 18.52 -14.03
CA GLU A 794 14.29 19.68 -13.89
C GLU A 794 13.71 20.17 -15.22
N LYS A 795 14.46 20.07 -16.33
CA LYS A 795 13.96 20.38 -17.68
C LYS A 795 12.90 19.37 -18.14
N LYS A 796 13.23 18.08 -18.16
CA LYS A 796 12.36 17.01 -18.71
C LYS A 796 11.11 16.76 -17.86
N LEU A 797 11.11 17.18 -16.60
CA LEU A 797 9.94 17.18 -15.72
C LEU A 797 9.19 18.53 -15.68
N HIS A 798 9.57 19.51 -16.52
CA HIS A 798 8.98 20.85 -16.57
C HIS A 798 9.01 21.63 -15.23
N VAL A 799 9.97 21.30 -14.36
CA VAL A 799 10.24 22.02 -13.09
C VAL A 799 10.99 23.33 -13.37
N ARG A 800 11.98 23.27 -14.27
CA ARG A 800 12.69 24.44 -14.79
C ARG A 800 13.13 24.17 -16.23
N ASP A 801 12.33 24.63 -17.18
CA ASP A 801 12.53 24.49 -18.63
C ASP A 801 12.57 25.86 -19.33
N GLU A 802 12.67 25.87 -20.66
CA GLU A 802 12.61 27.09 -21.48
C GLU A 802 11.32 27.89 -21.30
N GLN A 803 10.19 27.27 -20.96
CA GLN A 803 8.90 27.95 -20.77
C GLN A 803 8.84 28.65 -19.40
N VAL A 804 9.41 28.04 -18.35
CA VAL A 804 9.62 28.66 -17.04
C VAL A 804 10.53 29.88 -17.19
N VAL A 805 11.71 29.70 -17.81
CA VAL A 805 12.68 30.79 -17.99
C VAL A 805 12.11 31.91 -18.87
N ALA A 806 11.35 31.59 -19.93
CA ALA A 806 10.66 32.60 -20.74
C ALA A 806 9.67 33.45 -19.92
N ARG A 807 8.85 32.84 -19.06
CA ARG A 807 7.91 33.57 -18.19
C ARG A 807 8.62 34.49 -17.21
N GLU A 808 9.71 34.02 -16.58
CA GLU A 808 10.55 34.86 -15.72
C GLU A 808 11.18 36.01 -16.51
N LEU A 809 11.67 35.75 -17.72
CA LEU A 809 12.32 36.74 -18.57
C LEU A 809 11.36 37.89 -18.95
N MET A 810 10.11 37.58 -19.27
CA MET A 810 9.06 38.57 -19.59
C MET A 810 8.62 39.43 -18.39
N GLN A 811 8.96 39.01 -17.17
CA GLN A 811 8.73 39.79 -15.94
C GLN A 811 9.91 40.69 -15.58
N GLU A 812 11.10 40.50 -16.17
CA GLU A 812 12.23 41.41 -15.97
C GLU A 812 11.86 42.81 -16.53
N PRO A 813 12.00 43.91 -15.76
CA PRO A 813 11.55 45.25 -16.18
C PRO A 813 12.10 45.70 -17.53
N GLU A 814 13.34 45.33 -17.83
CA GLU A 814 14.03 45.58 -19.11
C GLU A 814 13.30 44.94 -20.31
N VAL A 815 12.82 43.71 -20.14
CA VAL A 815 12.14 42.93 -21.19
C VAL A 815 10.69 43.34 -21.29
N HIS A 816 10.04 43.48 -20.13
CA HIS A 816 8.66 43.96 -20.01
C HIS A 816 8.43 45.27 -20.78
N ALA A 817 9.39 46.19 -20.69
CA ALA A 817 9.35 47.49 -21.37
C ALA A 817 9.27 47.40 -22.91
N PHE A 818 9.68 46.28 -23.53
CA PHE A 818 9.65 46.10 -24.98
C PHE A 818 8.72 44.99 -25.49
N LEU A 819 8.03 44.24 -24.62
CA LEU A 819 6.98 43.29 -25.04
C LEU A 819 5.95 43.92 -26.00
N PRO A 820 5.47 45.18 -25.81
CA PRO A 820 4.54 45.79 -26.77
C PRO A 820 5.12 45.94 -28.19
N ARG A 821 6.45 46.05 -28.33
CA ARG A 821 7.12 46.09 -29.64
C ARG A 821 7.24 44.69 -30.24
N LEU A 822 7.54 43.66 -29.45
CA LEU A 822 7.52 42.26 -29.91
C LEU A 822 6.13 41.86 -30.45
N ARG A 823 5.05 42.25 -29.76
CA ARG A 823 3.66 42.08 -30.20
C ARG A 823 3.34 42.77 -31.52
N GLY A 824 4.06 43.84 -31.85
CA GLY A 824 3.89 44.64 -33.06
C GLY A 824 4.71 44.18 -34.26
N ILE A 825 5.56 43.15 -34.13
CA ILE A 825 6.32 42.58 -35.25
C ILE A 825 5.33 41.97 -36.25
N ALA A 826 5.50 42.28 -37.54
CA ALA A 826 4.71 41.70 -38.62
C ALA A 826 4.95 40.16 -38.73
N PRO A 827 4.04 39.39 -39.37
CA PRO A 827 4.28 37.97 -39.61
C PRO A 827 5.60 37.75 -40.36
N GLU A 828 6.54 37.03 -39.74
CA GLU A 828 7.92 36.86 -40.20
C GLU A 828 8.40 35.43 -39.91
N ARG A 829 9.21 34.85 -40.81
CA ARG A 829 9.82 33.53 -40.62
C ARG A 829 11.30 33.67 -40.30
N VAL A 830 11.64 33.31 -39.06
CA VAL A 830 12.99 33.31 -38.51
C VAL A 830 13.57 31.89 -38.62
N ALA A 831 14.56 31.69 -39.48
CA ALA A 831 15.35 30.46 -39.49
C ALA A 831 16.57 30.61 -38.58
N VAL A 832 16.73 29.72 -37.59
CA VAL A 832 17.95 29.66 -36.77
C VAL A 832 18.77 28.46 -37.18
N ILE A 833 19.98 28.67 -37.68
CA ILE A 833 20.87 27.60 -38.13
C ILE A 833 21.98 27.44 -37.10
N GLY A 834 21.91 26.34 -36.34
CA GLY A 834 22.67 26.12 -35.12
C GLY A 834 21.81 26.24 -33.86
N HIS A 835 22.45 26.07 -32.71
CA HIS A 835 21.77 25.94 -31.41
C HIS A 835 22.25 26.95 -30.38
N SER A 836 23.57 27.09 -30.33
CA SER A 836 24.35 27.75 -29.28
C SER A 836 25.83 27.55 -29.62
N PHE A 837 26.73 28.32 -29.03
CA PHE A 837 28.19 28.16 -29.21
C PHE A 837 28.78 26.92 -28.53
N THR A 838 27.92 26.08 -27.97
CA THR A 838 28.22 24.87 -27.22
C THR A 838 27.19 23.82 -27.65
N MET A 839 27.51 22.52 -27.55
CA MET A 839 26.78 21.50 -28.32
C MET A 839 25.30 21.38 -27.93
N GLY A 840 24.47 20.90 -28.87
CA GLY A 840 23.00 20.85 -28.78
C GLY A 840 22.42 19.85 -27.76
N ARG A 841 23.14 19.59 -26.68
CA ARG A 841 22.86 18.59 -25.63
C ARG A 841 22.88 19.29 -24.25
N HIS A 842 22.29 20.49 -24.20
CA HIS A 842 22.36 21.42 -23.08
C HIS A 842 21.94 20.83 -21.75
N TRP A 843 22.93 20.62 -20.89
CA TRP A 843 22.78 20.18 -19.52
C TRP A 843 23.11 21.26 -18.49
N SER A 844 23.68 22.38 -18.93
CA SER A 844 24.09 23.52 -18.11
C SER A 844 22.98 24.57 -17.94
N SER A 845 21.87 24.44 -18.66
CA SER A 845 20.77 25.42 -18.71
C SER A 845 19.40 24.75 -18.96
N PRO A 846 18.30 25.26 -18.38
CA PRO A 846 16.92 24.88 -18.72
C PRO A 846 16.59 24.92 -20.22
N GLY A 847 17.21 25.84 -20.97
CA GLY A 847 17.03 25.97 -22.41
C GLY A 847 18.21 26.68 -23.08
N SER A 848 18.34 26.53 -24.40
CA SER A 848 19.17 27.43 -25.20
C SER A 848 18.48 28.79 -25.28
N PHE A 849 19.26 29.85 -25.56
CA PHE A 849 18.71 31.18 -25.77
C PHE A 849 17.66 31.18 -26.89
N VAL A 850 17.84 30.35 -27.93
CA VAL A 850 16.90 30.14 -29.03
C VAL A 850 15.57 29.57 -28.53
N THR A 851 15.61 28.49 -27.74
CA THR A 851 14.38 27.89 -27.18
C THR A 851 13.65 28.83 -26.23
N ILE A 852 14.38 29.57 -25.39
CA ILE A 852 13.82 30.56 -24.46
C ILE A 852 13.17 31.72 -25.22
N SER A 853 13.85 32.32 -26.20
CA SER A 853 13.27 33.39 -27.01
C SER A 853 12.13 32.92 -27.89
N THR A 854 12.17 31.67 -28.38
CA THR A 854 11.06 31.06 -29.13
C THR A 854 9.84 30.88 -28.23
N ALA A 855 10.02 30.45 -26.98
CA ALA A 855 8.93 30.35 -26.00
C ALA A 855 8.32 31.73 -25.66
N VAL A 856 9.14 32.79 -25.56
CA VAL A 856 8.64 34.18 -25.44
C VAL A 856 7.83 34.57 -26.67
N LEU A 857 8.34 34.34 -27.89
CA LEU A 857 7.64 34.68 -29.13
C LEU A 857 6.34 33.89 -29.31
N GLN A 858 6.30 32.61 -28.94
CA GLN A 858 5.07 31.81 -28.97
C GLN A 858 3.97 32.35 -28.04
N GLN A 859 4.34 32.93 -26.90
CA GLN A 859 3.40 33.51 -25.94
C GLN A 859 2.98 34.94 -26.31
N GLU A 860 3.90 35.74 -26.87
CA GLU A 860 3.70 37.18 -27.10
C GLU A 860 3.35 37.55 -28.55
N ASN A 861 3.88 36.84 -29.55
CA ASN A 861 3.56 37.06 -30.97
C ASN A 861 3.74 35.77 -31.81
N PRO A 862 2.77 34.84 -31.79
CA PRO A 862 2.86 33.58 -32.53
C PRO A 862 2.87 33.73 -34.07
N ASN A 863 2.71 34.95 -34.60
CA ASN A 863 2.87 35.22 -36.03
C ASN A 863 4.35 35.24 -36.47
N VAL A 864 5.28 35.44 -35.53
CA VAL A 864 6.72 35.26 -35.78
C VAL A 864 7.03 33.77 -35.66
N GLN A 865 7.14 33.12 -36.81
CA GLN A 865 7.42 31.68 -36.87
C GLN A 865 8.93 31.46 -36.76
N VAL A 866 9.37 30.78 -35.69
CA VAL A 866 10.78 30.37 -35.54
C VAL A 866 10.94 28.92 -35.93
N ARG A 867 11.86 28.62 -36.85
CA ARG A 867 12.26 27.24 -37.18
C ARG A 867 13.77 27.06 -36.99
N GLN A 868 14.12 26.10 -36.16
CA GLN A 868 15.51 25.79 -35.84
C GLN A 868 16.02 24.60 -36.67
N PHE A 869 17.20 24.74 -37.26
CA PHE A 869 17.91 23.73 -38.03
C PHE A 869 19.23 23.43 -37.31
N GLN A 870 19.34 22.27 -36.67
CA GLN A 870 20.31 22.04 -35.61
C GLN A 870 21.16 20.77 -35.77
N GLY A 871 22.40 20.85 -35.28
CA GLY A 871 23.29 19.71 -35.04
C GLY A 871 24.36 20.08 -34.01
N GLY A 872 24.89 19.10 -33.28
CA GLY A 872 25.95 19.33 -32.29
C GLY A 872 27.26 19.80 -32.93
N GLY A 873 27.89 20.83 -32.36
CA GLY A 873 29.18 21.35 -32.81
C GLY A 873 29.16 21.83 -34.28
N LEU A 874 28.10 22.56 -34.66
CA LEU A 874 27.82 22.87 -36.07
C LEU A 874 28.83 23.86 -36.64
N THR A 875 29.79 23.37 -37.45
CA THR A 875 30.63 24.26 -38.26
C THR A 875 29.87 24.75 -39.49
N ALA A 876 30.29 25.89 -40.05
CA ALA A 876 29.67 26.45 -41.24
C ALA A 876 29.67 25.47 -42.44
N SER A 877 30.73 24.68 -42.65
CA SER A 877 30.76 23.64 -43.69
C SER A 877 29.68 22.57 -43.49
N ARG A 878 29.46 22.15 -42.23
CA ARG A 878 28.42 21.17 -41.88
C ARG A 878 27.02 21.78 -42.00
N ALA A 879 26.84 23.04 -41.64
CA ALA A 879 25.57 23.76 -41.84
C ALA A 879 25.21 23.86 -43.32
N LEU A 880 26.17 24.25 -44.16
CA LEU A 880 26.02 24.33 -45.62
C LEU A 880 25.65 22.98 -46.23
N LYS A 881 26.31 21.90 -45.80
CA LYS A 881 26.03 20.53 -46.31
C LYS A 881 24.69 19.96 -45.82
N SER A 882 24.33 20.17 -44.56
CA SER A 882 23.27 19.41 -43.89
C SER A 882 21.94 20.13 -43.72
N PHE A 883 21.92 21.47 -43.75
CA PHE A 883 20.73 22.24 -43.37
C PHE A 883 20.39 23.38 -44.34
N TYR A 884 21.35 23.90 -45.11
CA TYR A 884 21.14 25.05 -45.99
C TYR A 884 20.02 24.86 -47.01
N ALA A 885 19.94 23.69 -47.67
CA ALA A 885 18.92 23.42 -48.67
C ALA A 885 17.50 23.49 -48.09
N ASP A 886 17.27 22.81 -46.96
CA ASP A 886 15.97 22.77 -46.27
C ASP A 886 15.59 24.12 -45.66
N ALA A 887 16.58 24.83 -45.08
CA ALA A 887 16.39 26.17 -44.55
C ALA A 887 16.04 27.17 -45.66
N LYS A 888 16.73 27.13 -46.80
CA LYS A 888 16.42 27.99 -47.96
C LYS A 888 15.08 27.63 -48.60
N ALA A 889 14.73 26.35 -48.67
CA ALA A 889 13.42 25.89 -49.15
C ALA A 889 12.25 26.36 -48.26
N TRP A 890 12.49 26.54 -46.96
CA TRP A 890 11.52 27.14 -46.04
C TRP A 890 11.32 28.66 -46.22
N LYS A 891 12.19 29.31 -47.03
CA LYS A 891 12.16 30.73 -47.42
C LYS A 891 12.08 31.69 -46.22
N PRO A 892 13.00 31.65 -45.25
CA PRO A 892 13.00 32.58 -44.13
C PRO A 892 13.07 34.04 -44.61
N ASP A 893 12.45 34.92 -43.85
CA ASP A 893 12.53 36.36 -44.03
C ASP A 893 13.73 36.91 -43.22
N LEU A 894 14.09 36.22 -42.13
CA LEU A 894 15.28 36.47 -41.30
C LEU A 894 16.03 35.15 -41.03
N VAL A 895 17.36 35.19 -41.05
CA VAL A 895 18.24 34.06 -40.70
C VAL A 895 19.18 34.44 -39.57
N LEU A 896 19.23 33.65 -38.49
CA LEU A 896 20.23 33.74 -37.44
C LEU A 896 21.22 32.57 -37.57
N LEU A 897 22.49 32.89 -37.87
CA LEU A 897 23.58 31.91 -37.95
C LEU A 897 24.26 31.78 -36.58
N VAL A 898 24.33 30.55 -36.07
CA VAL A 898 24.97 30.17 -34.80
C VAL A 898 25.94 29.02 -35.08
N VAL A 899 26.98 29.32 -35.86
CA VAL A 899 27.92 28.33 -36.43
C VAL A 899 29.38 28.65 -36.09
N LEU A 900 30.19 27.60 -35.97
CA LEU A 900 31.63 27.69 -35.73
C LEU A 900 32.42 27.75 -37.06
N THR A 901 33.55 28.46 -37.09
CA THR A 901 34.51 28.40 -38.20
C THR A 901 35.90 28.03 -37.70
N ARG A 902 36.30 26.78 -37.91
CA ARG A 902 37.57 26.23 -37.40
C ARG A 902 38.64 26.16 -38.50
N THR A 903 38.21 26.03 -39.75
CA THR A 903 39.04 25.88 -40.95
C THR A 903 38.74 26.98 -41.98
N ASP A 904 39.65 27.17 -42.94
CA ASP A 904 39.40 28.10 -44.07
C ASP A 904 38.23 27.65 -44.96
N ASP A 905 37.93 26.36 -45.02
CA ASP A 905 36.75 25.86 -45.73
C ASP A 905 35.44 26.19 -44.99
N ASP A 906 35.45 26.26 -43.65
CA ASP A 906 34.32 26.81 -42.89
C ASP A 906 34.12 28.30 -43.18
N LEU A 907 35.19 29.08 -43.38
CA LEU A 907 35.06 30.49 -43.76
C LEU A 907 34.45 30.66 -45.16
N LYS A 908 34.85 29.83 -46.14
CA LYS A 908 34.23 29.80 -47.48
C LYS A 908 32.75 29.37 -47.41
N ALA A 909 32.45 28.36 -46.57
CA ALA A 909 31.09 27.90 -46.37
C ALA A 909 30.22 28.96 -45.69
N LEU A 910 30.78 29.76 -44.77
CA LEU A 910 30.08 30.88 -44.14
C LEU A 910 29.76 31.99 -45.14
N ASP A 911 30.71 32.38 -46.00
CA ASP A 911 30.45 33.33 -47.11
C ASP A 911 29.30 32.84 -48.00
N THR A 912 29.36 31.55 -48.39
CA THR A 912 28.33 30.89 -49.21
C THR A 912 26.95 30.89 -48.53
N LEU A 913 26.89 30.60 -47.23
CA LEU A 913 25.65 30.65 -46.45
C LEU A 913 25.07 32.06 -46.41
N VAL A 914 25.88 33.06 -46.05
CA VAL A 914 25.41 34.45 -45.88
C VAL A 914 24.94 35.03 -47.21
N ARG A 915 25.75 34.97 -48.28
CA ARG A 915 25.35 35.41 -49.62
C ARG A 915 24.12 34.67 -50.10
N GLY A 916 24.12 33.35 -49.96
CA GLY A 916 23.06 32.49 -50.45
C GLY A 916 21.70 32.70 -49.78
N PHE A 917 21.65 33.21 -48.55
CA PHE A 917 20.41 33.65 -47.89
C PHE A 917 20.03 35.10 -48.23
N ALA A 918 21.01 36.02 -48.28
CA ALA A 918 20.79 37.41 -48.70
C ALA A 918 20.22 37.50 -50.13
N GLU A 919 20.74 36.68 -51.06
CA GLU A 919 20.22 36.51 -52.43
C GLU A 919 18.78 35.98 -52.48
N SER A 920 18.33 35.25 -51.45
CA SER A 920 16.92 34.84 -51.33
C SER A 920 16.02 35.88 -50.66
N GLY A 921 16.54 37.08 -50.37
CA GLY A 921 15.82 38.18 -49.74
C GLY A 921 15.77 38.13 -48.21
N ALA A 922 16.49 37.21 -47.57
CA ALA A 922 16.49 37.05 -46.12
C ALA A 922 17.53 37.94 -45.43
N THR A 923 17.17 38.59 -44.32
CA THR A 923 18.15 39.35 -43.52
C THR A 923 18.99 38.38 -42.68
N VAL A 924 20.31 38.35 -42.89
CA VAL A 924 21.21 37.40 -42.20
C VAL A 924 21.91 38.08 -41.02
N TYR A 925 21.74 37.50 -39.82
CA TYR A 925 22.38 37.92 -38.58
C TYR A 925 23.32 36.85 -38.02
N MET A 926 24.37 37.30 -37.33
CA MET A 926 25.25 36.45 -36.53
C MET A 926 25.77 37.25 -35.32
N PHE A 927 26.01 36.61 -34.18
CA PHE A 927 26.64 37.27 -33.03
C PHE A 927 28.14 37.50 -33.24
N ASP A 928 28.69 38.60 -32.73
CA ASP A 928 30.13 38.90 -32.81
C ASP A 928 31.01 38.03 -31.89
N ALA A 929 30.41 37.42 -30.85
CA ALA A 929 31.07 36.61 -29.83
C ALA A 929 30.65 35.13 -29.92
N VAL A 930 31.17 34.45 -30.94
CA VAL A 930 31.02 33.00 -31.13
C VAL A 930 32.18 32.31 -30.43
N HIS A 931 31.95 31.78 -29.22
CA HIS A 931 33.02 31.20 -28.41
C HIS A 931 33.56 29.87 -28.98
N ASP A 932 34.82 29.87 -29.37
CA ASP A 932 35.74 28.73 -29.29
C ASP A 932 36.98 29.26 -28.52
N PRO A 933 37.31 28.75 -27.31
CA PRO A 933 38.20 29.46 -26.38
C PRO A 933 39.67 29.58 -26.81
N GLU A 934 40.11 28.87 -27.86
CA GLU A 934 41.53 28.80 -28.23
C GLU A 934 42.01 29.79 -29.31
N GLU A 935 41.15 30.44 -30.11
CA GLU A 935 41.60 31.25 -31.27
C GLU A 935 40.86 32.58 -31.54
N ALA A 936 41.24 33.63 -30.79
CA ALA A 936 40.74 35.00 -31.01
C ALA A 936 41.01 35.55 -32.44
N ALA A 937 42.08 35.11 -33.12
CA ALA A 937 42.42 35.56 -34.48
C ALA A 937 41.45 35.04 -35.56
N LYS A 938 40.82 33.87 -35.35
CA LYS A 938 39.81 33.32 -36.28
C LYS A 938 38.48 34.07 -36.17
N LEU A 939 38.13 34.56 -34.98
CA LEU A 939 36.89 35.32 -34.75
C LEU A 939 36.83 36.61 -35.60
N VAL A 940 37.94 37.35 -35.72
CA VAL A 940 38.03 38.56 -36.55
C VAL A 940 37.77 38.22 -38.03
N ARG A 941 38.45 37.19 -38.56
CA ARG A 941 38.25 36.70 -39.94
C ARG A 941 36.80 36.27 -40.19
N GLN A 942 36.16 35.64 -39.20
CA GLN A 942 34.76 35.22 -39.29
C GLN A 942 33.80 36.41 -39.39
N GLN A 943 34.00 37.44 -38.56
CA GLN A 943 33.22 38.67 -38.59
C GLN A 943 33.36 39.41 -39.94
N ASP A 944 34.57 39.49 -40.48
CA ASP A 944 34.84 40.16 -41.75
C ASP A 944 34.18 39.45 -42.95
N VAL A 945 34.17 38.11 -42.95
CA VAL A 945 33.43 37.33 -43.95
C VAL A 945 31.94 37.64 -43.91
N VAL A 946 31.31 37.68 -42.72
CA VAL A 946 29.88 38.01 -42.59
C VAL A 946 29.59 39.41 -43.13
N ARG A 947 30.40 40.41 -42.77
CA ARG A 947 30.28 41.79 -43.27
C ARG A 947 30.40 41.86 -44.81
N GLN A 948 31.44 41.24 -45.38
CA GLN A 948 31.70 41.24 -46.83
C GLN A 948 30.69 40.41 -47.64
N ALA A 949 29.98 39.49 -46.99
CA ALA A 949 28.92 38.70 -47.59
C ALA A 949 27.53 39.36 -47.51
N GLY A 950 27.41 40.52 -46.86
CA GLY A 950 26.15 41.26 -46.71
C GLY A 950 25.32 40.88 -45.48
N GLY A 951 25.90 40.16 -44.52
CA GLY A 951 25.27 39.85 -43.23
C GLY A 951 25.55 40.92 -42.16
N ALA A 952 24.69 40.98 -41.15
CA ALA A 952 24.79 41.89 -40.01
C ALA A 952 25.31 41.18 -38.76
N LEU A 953 26.10 41.90 -37.95
CA LEU A 953 26.62 41.40 -36.69
C LEU A 953 25.84 41.97 -35.49
N ILE A 954 25.57 41.10 -34.51
CA ILE A 954 24.95 41.46 -33.23
C ILE A 954 26.08 41.57 -32.18
N GLU A 955 26.39 42.79 -31.76
CA GLU A 955 27.49 43.06 -30.83
C GLU A 955 27.13 42.59 -29.39
N VAL A 956 27.62 41.44 -28.97
CA VAL A 956 27.46 40.91 -27.60
C VAL A 956 28.80 40.75 -26.88
N ALA A 957 29.95 40.75 -27.56
CA ALA A 957 31.26 40.61 -26.93
C ALA A 957 31.51 41.62 -25.80
N PRO A 958 31.24 42.93 -25.94
CA PRO A 958 31.45 43.90 -24.86
C PRO A 958 30.48 43.70 -23.69
N LEU A 959 29.24 43.26 -23.98
CA LEU A 959 28.21 42.99 -22.96
C LEU A 959 28.56 41.74 -22.15
N LEU A 960 28.97 40.67 -22.83
CA LEU A 960 29.43 39.43 -22.20
C LEU A 960 30.69 39.65 -21.36
N ALA A 961 31.62 40.50 -21.81
CA ALA A 961 32.85 40.84 -21.09
C ALA A 961 32.62 41.69 -19.84
N SER A 962 31.56 42.51 -19.82
CA SER A 962 31.19 43.44 -18.73
C SER A 962 30.03 42.96 -17.85
N ALA A 963 29.42 41.81 -18.15
CA ALA A 963 28.33 41.25 -17.37
C ALA A 963 28.80 40.94 -15.92
N PRO A 964 28.03 41.34 -14.89
CA PRO A 964 28.42 41.17 -13.48
C PRO A 964 28.45 39.70 -13.03
N ASP A 965 27.86 38.81 -13.81
CA ASP A 965 27.75 37.37 -13.61
C ASP A 965 28.55 36.56 -14.63
N ARG A 966 29.45 37.21 -15.39
CA ARG A 966 30.31 36.60 -16.42
C ARG A 966 31.04 35.33 -15.94
N ASP A 967 31.57 35.35 -14.71
CA ASP A 967 32.29 34.22 -14.12
C ASP A 967 31.42 32.98 -13.92
N ARG A 968 30.09 33.11 -14.06
CA ARG A 968 29.11 32.03 -13.99
C ARG A 968 28.64 31.56 -15.37
N PHE A 969 29.03 32.23 -16.47
CA PHE A 969 28.54 31.92 -17.82
C PHE A 969 29.03 30.58 -18.36
N VAL A 970 30.30 30.25 -18.12
CA VAL A 970 30.89 28.99 -18.55
C VAL A 970 30.59 27.92 -17.49
N CYS A 971 30.23 26.73 -17.94
CA CYS A 971 29.96 25.59 -17.06
C CYS A 971 31.27 24.93 -16.60
N LEU A 972 31.14 24.01 -15.65
CA LEU A 972 32.27 23.35 -14.97
C LEU A 972 33.14 22.50 -15.91
N ASP A 973 32.64 22.13 -17.10
CA ASP A 973 33.39 21.41 -18.12
C ASP A 973 34.24 22.31 -19.02
N GLY A 974 34.18 23.64 -18.83
CA GLY A 974 34.89 24.63 -19.65
C GLY A 974 34.35 24.79 -21.07
N ILE A 975 33.29 24.04 -21.45
CA ILE A 975 32.78 23.96 -22.82
C ILE A 975 31.36 24.51 -22.91
N HIS A 976 30.46 24.17 -21.99
CA HIS A 976 29.04 24.53 -22.09
C HIS A 976 28.70 25.88 -21.43
N MET A 977 27.58 26.50 -21.82
CA MET A 977 27.12 27.79 -21.27
C MET A 977 25.92 27.59 -20.33
N THR A 978 25.86 28.35 -19.25
CA THR A 978 24.85 28.23 -18.19
C THR A 978 23.60 29.09 -18.45
N GLU A 979 22.58 28.96 -17.60
CA GLU A 979 21.33 29.74 -17.73
C GLU A 979 21.56 31.26 -17.82
N PRO A 980 22.36 31.94 -16.96
CA PRO A 980 22.53 33.39 -17.04
C PRO A 980 23.06 33.87 -18.40
N TYR A 981 24.00 33.13 -19.01
CA TYR A 981 24.46 33.39 -20.37
C TYR A 981 23.28 33.30 -21.37
N HIS A 982 22.50 32.23 -21.30
CA HIS A 982 21.37 32.02 -22.21
C HIS A 982 20.23 33.03 -22.01
N ARG A 983 19.99 33.52 -20.78
CA ARG A 983 19.06 34.64 -20.51
C ARG A 983 19.56 35.92 -21.16
N LEU A 984 20.81 36.31 -20.96
CA LEU A 984 21.38 37.52 -21.55
C LEU A 984 21.30 37.48 -23.08
N MET A 985 21.72 36.36 -23.69
CA MET A 985 21.63 36.16 -25.14
C MET A 985 20.19 36.17 -25.66
N ALA A 986 19.23 35.62 -24.91
CA ALA A 986 17.81 35.67 -25.28
C ALA A 986 17.27 37.12 -25.21
N LYS A 987 17.67 37.90 -24.21
CA LYS A 987 17.30 39.33 -24.12
C LYS A 987 17.87 40.14 -25.28
N GLU A 988 19.14 39.97 -25.60
CA GLU A 988 19.75 40.70 -26.73
C GLU A 988 19.13 40.30 -28.08
N TRP A 989 18.80 39.02 -28.26
CA TRP A 989 18.08 38.56 -29.44
C TRP A 989 16.67 39.16 -29.54
N LEU A 990 15.90 39.15 -28.44
CA LEU A 990 14.55 39.73 -28.39
C LEU A 990 14.57 41.27 -28.56
N LYS A 991 15.57 41.98 -28.03
CA LYS A 991 15.76 43.44 -28.23
C LYS A 991 16.00 43.79 -29.70
N LEU A 992 16.73 42.94 -30.43
CA LEU A 992 16.97 43.10 -31.86
C LEU A 992 15.66 42.96 -32.64
N LEU A 993 14.94 41.85 -32.43
CA LEU A 993 13.63 41.61 -33.06
C LEU A 993 12.61 42.71 -32.73
N ALA A 994 12.60 43.20 -31.49
CA ALA A 994 11.73 44.29 -31.04
C ALA A 994 12.10 45.70 -31.59
N GLY A 995 13.17 45.82 -32.39
CA GLY A 995 13.67 47.12 -32.86
C GLY A 995 14.08 48.07 -31.73
N VAL A 996 14.39 47.53 -30.54
CA VAL A 996 14.92 48.29 -29.39
C VAL A 996 16.41 48.52 -29.56
N ARG A 997 17.07 47.54 -30.19
CA ARG A 997 18.50 47.56 -30.51
C ARG A 997 18.68 47.32 -32.00
N GLY A 998 19.22 48.29 -32.73
CA GLY A 998 19.67 48.07 -34.10
C GLY A 998 21.02 47.32 -34.13
N PRO A 999 21.34 46.57 -35.20
CA PRO A 999 22.71 46.21 -35.48
C PRO A 999 23.51 47.50 -35.72
N LYS A 1000 24.69 47.66 -35.10
CA LYS A 1000 25.58 48.74 -35.48
C LYS A 1000 26.23 48.40 -36.83
N LEU A 1001 25.80 49.08 -37.88
CA LEU A 1001 26.64 49.27 -39.06
C LEU A 1001 27.77 50.23 -38.66
N VAL A 1002 28.94 49.66 -38.36
CA VAL A 1002 30.19 50.41 -38.31
C VAL A 1002 30.69 50.52 -39.75
N GLY A 1003 30.75 51.75 -40.26
CA GLY A 1003 31.41 52.08 -41.53
C GLY A 1003 32.90 52.33 -41.34
#